data_AF-A0AAD3HI01-F1
#
_entry.id   AF-A0AAD3HI01-F1
#
_cell.length_a   1.000
_cell.length_b   1.000
_cell.length_c   1.000
_cell.angle_alpha   90.00
_cell.angle_beta   90.00
_cell.angle_gamma   90.00
#
_symmetry.space_group_name_H-M   'P 1'
#
loop_
_entity.id
_entity.type
_entity.pdbx_description
1 polymer ?
#
loop_
_entity_poly.entity_id
_entity_poly.type
_entity_poly.pdbx_seq_one_letter_code
_entity_poly.pdbx_strand_id
1 'polypeptide(L)'
;MDCMHWVDRDSYLPQGSRGLKAVTKAKLGYDPVEVAPEDMVRLARETPQAMASYSVSDAVATYYLYMTYVHPFIFSLATIIPLPPDEVLRKGSGTLCEQLLMVEAYRANIVCPNKHLSERESLYRGHLLESETYIGGRVEALESGVFRSDLPLRFKCKPAAYQMLLDNLDRDLSYALRHEAKWAGGPEECANYGELRAAIAAKLEALRDTPNREECPLLYHLDVAAMYPNIILTNRLQPSAIVTEEDCAACDFNAPGKTCLREMEWVWRGEHYSATRSEYMQIKAQLASETFAPAAGAGGAGGAGGLDGPMGQPRTWGELTPDEQRKHLQDRLKKYCQKVYKRVLDKPVTELRVAGICQRENAFYIDTVRAFRDRRYEYKGLGKVWKGKLDEAKAGGNPIRIQEAADMCVLYESLQLAHKCILNSFYGYVMRKGARWYSMEMAGVVTYTGANIIQRANKLVLDLGRTLELDTDGIWCALPGSFPENYKFKNSKNGKEFKLSYPCCILNVMVAQHNTNSQYQTLVKPPPGQPAPPGPPRYVTSSEMSIEFEVDGPYRAMILPASKEEGKSIKKRYAVFNHDGSLAELKGFEVKRRGELKLIKVFQAEVFEQFLSGGTLEECYRAVAAVADRWLDLLDTRGVDLEDEELLGYISEATTMSKALAEYEGRKSCAISTANRLAAFLGDERIKDKGLNCTYVIARQPATQPTSERAIPVSIFSAEPAVARAWLRKWCGGDVGSGGPNGVPDVRDIVDWAYYRERLGSAIQKIITIPAALQGLPNPVPRVKHPDWLHKRIRERTDKCQQLRLTDMLSRMRASAAAAAAGKEQQEEGSPGGRGEGEQDEEEEEDGERPRGAEGADE
;
A
#
# COMPACT_ATOMS: atom_id res chain seq x y z
N MET A 1 5.66 20.77 -23.08
CA MET A 1 5.30 20.08 -21.83
C MET A 1 5.24 18.60 -22.14
N ASP A 2 6.20 17.81 -21.66
CA ASP A 2 6.19 16.36 -21.89
C ASP A 2 5.15 15.69 -20.98
N CYS A 3 4.06 15.21 -21.58
CA CYS A 3 2.95 14.58 -20.86
C CYS A 3 3.37 13.32 -20.10
N MET A 4 4.47 12.66 -20.51
CA MET A 4 4.94 11.43 -19.87
C MET A 4 5.33 11.67 -18.41
N HIS A 5 5.89 12.84 -18.08
CA HIS A 5 6.21 13.19 -16.69
C HIS A 5 4.96 13.26 -15.80
N TRP A 6 3.87 13.82 -16.33
CA TRP A 6 2.58 13.83 -15.62
C TRP A 6 1.99 12.41 -15.53
N VAL A 7 2.09 11.62 -16.60
CA VAL A 7 1.65 10.22 -16.59
C VAL A 7 2.38 9.42 -15.51
N ASP A 8 3.68 9.61 -15.38
CA ASP A 8 4.49 8.87 -14.42
C ASP A 8 4.27 9.27 -12.97
N ARG A 9 4.06 10.57 -12.71
CA ARG A 9 3.96 11.14 -11.36
C ARG A 9 2.54 11.26 -10.85
N ASP A 10 1.60 11.74 -11.68
CA ASP A 10 0.31 12.30 -11.23
C ASP A 10 -0.92 11.56 -11.78
N SER A 11 -0.78 10.68 -12.80
CA SER A 11 -1.96 10.03 -13.41
C SER A 11 -2.65 8.97 -12.55
N TYR A 12 -1.96 8.49 -11.50
CA TYR A 12 -2.32 7.31 -10.70
C TYR A 12 -2.45 6.00 -11.51
N LEU A 13 -1.98 5.98 -12.76
CA LEU A 13 -1.97 4.77 -13.57
C LEU A 13 -0.82 3.84 -13.13
N PRO A 14 -1.08 2.51 -13.05
CA PRO A 14 -0.02 1.55 -12.79
C PRO A 14 1.00 1.63 -13.93
N GLN A 15 2.27 1.30 -13.64
CA GLN A 15 3.35 1.39 -14.65
C GLN A 15 3.03 0.65 -15.95
N GLY A 16 2.19 -0.39 -15.92
CA GLY A 16 1.77 -1.15 -17.10
C GLY A 16 0.79 -0.45 -18.02
N SER A 17 0.17 0.63 -17.55
CA SER A 17 -0.86 1.40 -18.27
C SER A 17 -0.39 2.82 -18.58
N ARG A 18 0.93 3.05 -18.65
CA ARG A 18 1.53 4.38 -18.90
C ARG A 18 1.93 4.63 -20.36
N GLY A 19 1.79 3.63 -21.24
CA GLY A 19 1.94 3.85 -22.68
C GLY A 19 0.80 4.69 -23.23
N LEU A 20 1.05 5.49 -24.27
CA LEU A 20 0.09 6.46 -24.82
C LEU A 20 -1.29 5.83 -25.07
N LYS A 21 -1.34 4.65 -25.71
CA LYS A 21 -2.60 3.90 -25.94
C LYS A 21 -3.40 3.65 -24.66
N ALA A 22 -2.76 3.10 -23.63
CA ALA A 22 -3.42 2.77 -22.38
C ALA A 22 -3.86 4.03 -21.63
N VAL A 23 -3.07 5.11 -21.71
CA VAL A 23 -3.41 6.42 -21.14
C VAL A 23 -4.62 7.01 -21.86
N THR A 24 -4.65 6.98 -23.20
CA THR A 24 -5.78 7.43 -24.02
C THR A 24 -7.06 6.67 -23.66
N LYS A 25 -7.01 5.34 -23.60
CA LYS A 25 -8.18 4.53 -23.19
C LYS A 25 -8.65 4.89 -21.78
N ALA A 26 -7.71 5.01 -20.83
CA ALA A 26 -8.05 5.22 -19.42
C ALA A 26 -8.45 6.66 -19.06
N LYS A 27 -7.96 7.66 -19.80
CA LYS A 27 -8.18 9.09 -19.51
C LYS A 27 -9.08 9.76 -20.54
N LEU A 28 -8.95 9.45 -21.82
CA LEU A 28 -9.76 10.04 -22.89
C LEU A 28 -10.96 9.16 -23.30
N GLY A 29 -11.01 7.90 -22.88
CA GLY A 29 -12.20 7.05 -23.02
C GLY A 29 -12.44 6.47 -24.41
N TYR A 30 -11.43 6.45 -25.28
CA TYR A 30 -11.50 5.81 -26.60
C TYR A 30 -10.24 4.99 -26.91
N ASP A 31 -10.34 4.06 -27.85
CA ASP A 31 -9.20 3.27 -28.33
C ASP A 31 -8.53 3.95 -29.54
N PRO A 32 -7.26 4.41 -29.43
CA PRO A 32 -6.56 5.03 -30.53
C PRO A 32 -6.10 4.01 -31.58
N VAL A 33 -5.76 4.48 -32.78
CA VAL A 33 -5.17 3.66 -33.85
C VAL A 33 -3.84 3.07 -33.36
N GLU A 34 -3.62 1.79 -33.62
CA GLU A 34 -2.41 1.07 -33.20
C GLU A 34 -1.69 0.48 -34.42
N VAL A 35 -0.37 0.65 -34.43
CA VAL A 35 0.53 0.07 -35.43
C VAL A 35 1.71 -0.54 -34.69
N ALA A 36 2.10 -1.77 -35.04
CA ALA A 36 3.28 -2.38 -34.49
C ALA A 36 4.54 -1.60 -34.95
N PRO A 37 5.49 -1.26 -34.05
CA PRO A 37 6.67 -0.49 -34.43
C PRO A 37 7.48 -1.10 -35.59
N GLU A 38 7.55 -2.44 -35.65
CA GLU A 38 8.25 -3.18 -36.69
C GLU A 38 7.63 -2.99 -38.09
N ASP A 39 6.33 -2.72 -38.14
CA ASP A 39 5.60 -2.52 -39.40
C ASP A 39 5.66 -1.09 -39.90
N MET A 40 6.05 -0.12 -39.07
CA MET A 40 5.96 1.31 -39.41
C MET A 40 6.70 1.66 -40.70
N VAL A 41 7.90 1.10 -40.92
CA VAL A 41 8.71 1.38 -42.13
C VAL A 41 8.10 0.74 -43.37
N ARG A 42 7.56 -0.48 -43.24
CA ARG A 42 6.88 -1.20 -44.32
C ARG A 42 5.59 -0.46 -44.70
N LEU A 43 4.73 -0.19 -43.73
CA LEU A 43 3.46 0.50 -43.92
C LEU A 43 3.65 1.93 -44.45
N ALA A 44 4.77 2.59 -44.13
CA ALA A 44 5.09 3.90 -44.71
C ALA A 44 5.32 3.83 -46.24
N ARG A 45 5.78 2.68 -46.76
CA ARG A 45 5.98 2.44 -48.20
C ARG A 45 4.72 1.88 -48.88
N GLU A 46 4.10 0.90 -48.25
CA GLU A 46 2.99 0.13 -48.84
C GLU A 46 1.64 0.83 -48.67
N THR A 47 1.39 1.41 -47.49
CA THR A 47 0.09 2.00 -47.11
C THR A 47 0.27 3.33 -46.35
N PRO A 48 0.84 4.37 -46.98
CA PRO A 48 1.18 5.64 -46.30
C PRO A 48 -0.02 6.32 -45.64
N GLN A 49 -1.24 6.14 -46.17
CA GLN A 49 -2.46 6.69 -45.58
C GLN A 49 -2.77 6.08 -44.20
N ALA A 50 -2.51 4.79 -43.99
CA ALA A 50 -2.68 4.12 -42.70
C ALA A 50 -1.66 4.67 -41.68
N MET A 51 -0.40 4.85 -42.10
CA MET A 51 0.64 5.46 -41.26
C MET A 51 0.34 6.92 -40.92
N ALA A 52 -0.18 7.70 -41.87
CA ALA A 52 -0.63 9.07 -41.62
C ALA A 52 -1.76 9.09 -40.58
N SER A 53 -2.72 8.17 -40.69
CA SER A 53 -3.84 8.04 -39.73
C SER A 53 -3.35 7.68 -38.32
N TYR A 54 -2.39 6.76 -38.20
CA TYR A 54 -1.72 6.43 -36.93
C TYR A 54 -0.99 7.66 -36.34
N SER A 55 -0.22 8.38 -37.16
CA SER A 55 0.49 9.59 -36.74
C SER A 55 -0.46 10.68 -36.23
N VAL A 56 -1.56 10.93 -36.95
CA VAL A 56 -2.59 11.89 -36.51
C VAL A 56 -3.28 11.43 -35.23
N SER A 57 -3.57 10.13 -35.09
CA SER A 57 -4.15 9.57 -33.86
C SER A 57 -3.27 9.84 -32.64
N ASP A 58 -1.95 9.63 -32.73
CA ASP A 58 -1.03 9.92 -31.63
C ASP A 58 -0.95 11.43 -31.31
N ALA A 59 -0.97 12.29 -32.33
CA ALA A 59 -0.98 13.73 -32.15
C ALA A 59 -2.26 14.23 -31.46
N VAL A 60 -3.42 13.73 -31.90
CA VAL A 60 -4.74 14.06 -31.33
C VAL A 60 -4.83 13.57 -29.88
N ALA A 61 -4.43 12.32 -29.62
CA ALA A 61 -4.38 11.76 -28.27
C ALA A 61 -3.50 12.61 -27.35
N THR A 62 -2.30 12.97 -27.82
CA THR A 62 -1.36 13.79 -27.04
C THR A 62 -1.89 15.19 -26.77
N TYR A 63 -2.48 15.84 -27.77
CA TYR A 63 -3.06 17.18 -27.63
C TYR A 63 -4.21 17.21 -26.62
N TYR A 64 -5.18 16.29 -26.73
CA TYR A 64 -6.31 16.25 -25.80
C TYR A 64 -5.93 15.76 -24.41
N LEU A 65 -4.95 14.85 -24.29
CA LEU A 65 -4.38 14.48 -22.99
C LEU A 65 -3.76 15.71 -22.32
N TYR A 66 -2.99 16.50 -23.07
CA TYR A 66 -2.40 17.73 -22.59
C TYR A 66 -3.47 18.74 -22.15
N MET A 67 -4.39 19.10 -23.05
CA MET A 67 -5.37 20.16 -22.80
C MET A 67 -6.35 19.80 -21.69
N THR A 68 -6.76 18.53 -21.59
CA THR A 68 -7.79 18.10 -20.63
C THR A 68 -7.21 17.85 -19.24
N TYR A 69 -6.01 17.27 -19.15
CA TYR A 69 -5.45 16.83 -17.87
C TYR A 69 -4.21 17.60 -17.46
N VAL A 70 -3.20 17.70 -18.33
CA VAL A 70 -1.88 18.21 -17.94
C VAL A 70 -1.87 19.74 -17.81
N HIS A 71 -2.49 20.44 -18.76
CA HIS A 71 -2.54 21.90 -18.80
C HIS A 71 -3.19 22.49 -17.54
N PRO A 72 -4.47 22.20 -17.22
CA PRO A 72 -5.11 22.77 -16.05
C PRO A 72 -4.38 22.38 -14.76
N PHE A 73 -3.89 21.15 -14.66
CA PHE A 73 -3.20 20.66 -13.47
C PHE A 73 -1.85 21.37 -13.21
N ILE A 74 -0.97 21.43 -14.21
CA ILE A 74 0.38 21.97 -14.04
C ILE A 74 0.35 23.49 -13.86
N PHE A 75 -0.48 24.19 -14.63
CA PHE A 75 -0.60 25.65 -14.46
C PHE A 75 -1.24 26.01 -13.13
N SER A 76 -2.22 25.24 -12.65
CA SER A 76 -2.77 25.41 -11.30
C SER A 76 -1.74 25.17 -10.20
N LEU A 77 -0.85 24.18 -10.35
CA LEU A 77 0.25 23.98 -9.42
C LEU A 77 1.28 25.11 -9.48
N ALA A 78 1.53 25.67 -10.67
CA ALA A 78 2.46 26.78 -10.84
C ALA A 78 1.95 28.11 -10.25
N THR A 79 0.66 28.25 -9.93
CA THR A 79 0.16 29.44 -9.21
C THR A 79 0.49 29.43 -7.72
N ILE A 80 0.84 28.26 -7.16
CA ILE A 80 1.12 28.07 -5.72
C ILE A 80 2.57 27.69 -5.45
N ILE A 81 3.23 27.00 -6.38
CA ILE A 81 4.63 26.59 -6.25
C ILE A 81 5.49 27.62 -7.00
N PRO A 82 6.55 28.15 -6.38
CA PRO A 82 7.41 29.20 -6.98
C PRO A 82 8.36 28.63 -8.03
N LEU A 83 7.84 27.85 -8.99
CA LEU A 83 8.59 27.23 -10.07
C LEU A 83 7.87 27.44 -11.40
N PRO A 84 8.61 27.57 -12.52
CA PRO A 84 7.98 27.60 -13.83
C PRO A 84 7.26 26.27 -14.13
N PRO A 85 6.20 26.27 -14.93
CA PRO A 85 5.43 25.07 -15.28
C PRO A 85 6.28 23.87 -15.74
N ASP A 86 7.39 24.14 -16.42
CA ASP A 86 8.33 23.13 -16.93
C ASP A 86 9.01 22.33 -15.80
N GLU A 87 9.36 23.02 -14.71
CA GLU A 87 9.92 22.41 -13.50
C GLU A 87 8.84 21.78 -12.63
N VAL A 88 7.68 22.42 -12.50
CA VAL A 88 6.52 21.87 -11.79
C VAL A 88 6.12 20.52 -12.37
N LEU A 89 6.27 20.32 -13.68
CA LEU A 89 6.01 19.04 -14.34
C LEU A 89 7.11 17.98 -14.09
N ARG A 90 8.39 18.36 -14.07
CA ARG A 90 9.52 17.42 -14.04
C ARG A 90 10.01 17.04 -12.64
N LYS A 91 9.92 17.93 -11.66
CA LYS A 91 10.47 17.68 -10.32
C LYS A 91 9.61 16.66 -9.56
N GLY A 92 10.22 15.91 -8.64
CA GLY A 92 9.46 15.00 -7.77
C GLY A 92 8.54 15.77 -6.81
N SER A 93 7.42 15.17 -6.39
CA SER A 93 6.44 15.82 -5.51
C SER A 93 7.03 16.29 -4.18
N GLY A 94 8.02 15.58 -3.63
CA GLY A 94 8.77 16.03 -2.44
C GLY A 94 9.58 17.31 -2.66
N THR A 95 10.07 17.58 -3.88
CA THR A 95 10.73 18.86 -4.19
C THR A 95 9.70 19.98 -4.33
N LEU A 96 8.52 19.70 -4.90
CA LEU A 96 7.43 20.68 -4.94
C LEU A 96 6.98 21.08 -3.52
N CYS A 97 6.86 20.09 -2.64
CA CYS A 97 6.59 20.29 -1.21
C CYS A 97 7.68 21.15 -0.54
N GLU A 98 8.96 20.89 -0.82
CA GLU A 98 10.08 21.68 -0.29
C GLU A 98 10.02 23.14 -0.70
N GLN A 99 9.75 23.43 -1.98
CA GLN A 99 9.67 24.81 -2.48
C GLN A 99 8.53 25.58 -1.83
N LEU A 100 7.38 24.92 -1.66
CA LEU A 100 6.25 25.49 -0.94
C LEU A 100 6.60 25.82 0.51
N LEU A 101 7.19 24.86 1.23
CA LEU A 101 7.62 25.07 2.61
C LEU A 101 8.67 26.18 2.74
N MET A 102 9.55 26.35 1.76
CA MET A 102 10.50 27.46 1.71
C MET A 102 9.82 28.82 1.58
N VAL A 103 8.75 28.93 0.78
CA VAL A 103 7.95 30.17 0.69
C VAL A 103 7.28 30.49 2.01
N GLU A 104 6.66 29.49 2.65
CA GLU A 104 5.95 29.69 3.91
C GLU A 104 6.92 29.96 5.08
N ALA A 105 8.09 29.31 5.11
CA ALA A 105 9.16 29.64 6.04
C ALA A 105 9.68 31.06 5.85
N TYR A 106 9.90 31.49 4.60
CA TYR A 106 10.31 32.87 4.29
C TYR A 106 9.26 33.89 4.75
N ARG A 107 7.97 33.64 4.48
CA ARG A 107 6.85 34.50 4.95
C ARG A 107 6.76 34.57 6.47
N ALA A 108 7.07 33.47 7.16
CA ALA A 108 7.13 33.40 8.61
C ALA A 108 8.44 33.93 9.21
N ASN A 109 9.37 34.43 8.38
CA ASN A 109 10.71 34.86 8.76
C ASN A 109 11.52 33.78 9.50
N ILE A 110 11.41 32.54 9.03
CA ILE A 110 12.11 31.35 9.56
C ILE A 110 13.26 31.00 8.63
N VAL A 111 14.45 30.81 9.21
CA VAL A 111 15.63 30.38 8.46
C VAL A 111 15.41 28.95 7.94
N CYS A 112 15.57 28.77 6.63
CA CYS A 112 15.51 27.44 6.02
C CYS A 112 16.74 26.61 6.42
N PRO A 113 16.57 25.42 7.04
CA PRO A 113 17.70 24.58 7.40
C PRO A 113 18.50 24.14 6.17
N ASN A 114 19.77 23.77 6.39
CA ASN A 114 20.55 23.08 5.37
C ASN A 114 19.91 21.73 5.01
N LYS A 115 20.25 21.21 3.84
CA LYS A 115 19.76 19.88 3.43
C LYS A 115 20.33 18.82 4.38
N HIS A 116 19.46 17.92 4.85
CA HIS A 116 19.86 16.83 5.72
C HIS A 116 20.89 15.92 5.03
N LEU A 117 21.97 15.64 5.74
CA LEU A 117 22.98 14.66 5.36
C LEU A 117 22.85 13.48 6.31
N SER A 118 22.56 12.30 5.76
CA SER A 118 22.47 11.09 6.57
C SER A 118 23.82 10.75 7.19
N GLU A 119 23.78 10.24 8.42
CA GLU A 119 24.98 9.74 9.09
C GLU A 119 25.61 8.61 8.26
N ARG A 120 26.94 8.67 8.11
CA ARG A 120 27.68 7.76 7.21
C ARG A 120 27.83 6.36 7.79
N GLU A 121 28.02 6.29 9.11
CA GLU A 121 28.24 5.07 9.88
C GLU A 121 27.53 5.25 11.22
N SER A 122 26.44 4.52 11.44
CA SER A 122 25.73 4.52 12.73
C SER A 122 25.81 3.12 13.34
N LEU A 123 26.05 3.07 14.65
CA LEU A 123 26.14 1.82 15.41
C LEU A 123 24.90 1.67 16.30
N TYR A 124 24.28 0.50 16.26
CA TYR A 124 23.23 0.14 17.21
C TYR A 124 23.69 -1.06 18.04
N ARG A 125 23.76 -0.89 19.36
CA ARG A 125 24.21 -1.93 20.32
C ARG A 125 25.53 -2.60 19.90
N GLY A 126 26.46 -1.82 19.35
CA GLY A 126 27.77 -2.30 18.89
C GLY A 126 27.79 -2.92 17.49
N HIS A 127 26.68 -2.92 16.75
CA HIS A 127 26.63 -3.41 15.37
C HIS A 127 26.45 -2.26 14.38
N LEU A 128 27.12 -2.32 13.23
CA LEU A 128 26.92 -1.33 12.16
C LEU A 128 25.53 -1.48 11.55
N LEU A 129 24.78 -0.38 11.51
CA LEU A 129 23.52 -0.31 10.79
C LEU A 129 23.78 -0.33 9.29
N GLU A 130 23.09 -1.23 8.59
CA GLU A 130 22.96 -1.18 7.14
C GLU A 130 21.93 -0.13 6.75
N SER A 131 20.80 -0.12 7.47
CA SER A 131 19.74 0.85 7.34
C SER A 131 18.95 0.97 8.65
N GLU A 132 18.34 2.13 8.83
CA GLU A 132 17.36 2.36 9.88
C GLU A 132 16.15 3.10 9.31
N THR A 133 15.00 2.83 9.91
CA THR A 133 13.70 3.37 9.51
C THR A 133 12.70 3.20 10.66
N TYR A 134 11.42 3.37 10.39
CA TYR A 134 10.32 3.09 11.31
C TYR A 134 9.41 2.00 10.73
N ILE A 135 8.54 1.43 11.58
CA ILE A 135 7.50 0.51 11.12
C ILE A 135 6.43 1.31 10.38
N GLY A 136 6.29 1.06 9.08
CA GLY A 136 5.29 1.70 8.23
C GLY A 136 3.85 1.19 8.44
N GLY A 137 2.97 1.52 7.49
CA GLY A 137 1.55 1.13 7.53
C GLY A 137 1.33 -0.38 7.69
N ARG A 138 0.39 -0.75 8.55
CA ARG A 138 -0.03 -2.14 8.76
C ARG A 138 -0.88 -2.60 7.57
N VAL A 139 -0.64 -3.83 7.11
CA VAL A 139 -1.39 -4.43 6.01
C VAL A 139 -1.59 -5.90 6.33
N GLU A 140 -2.82 -6.39 6.25
CA GLU A 140 -3.18 -7.78 6.56
C GLU A 140 -4.26 -8.28 5.61
N ALA A 141 -4.07 -9.50 5.12
CA ALA A 141 -5.11 -10.24 4.41
C ALA A 141 -5.61 -11.31 5.38
N LEU A 142 -6.85 -11.14 5.85
CA LEU A 142 -7.46 -11.97 6.90
C LEU A 142 -8.26 -13.12 6.30
N GLU A 143 -8.98 -12.84 5.21
CA GLU A 143 -9.78 -13.81 4.50
C GLU A 143 -9.50 -13.84 3.00
N SER A 144 -9.82 -14.96 2.37
CA SER A 144 -9.71 -15.17 0.93
C SER A 144 -10.94 -15.93 0.45
N GLY A 145 -11.44 -15.62 -0.73
CA GLY A 145 -12.72 -16.15 -1.21
C GLY A 145 -13.49 -15.17 -2.06
N VAL A 146 -14.70 -15.58 -2.40
CA VAL A 146 -15.72 -14.76 -3.04
C VAL A 146 -16.73 -14.31 -1.99
N PHE A 147 -16.92 -13.01 -1.88
CA PHE A 147 -17.93 -12.40 -1.02
C PHE A 147 -18.86 -11.59 -1.91
N ARG A 148 -20.17 -11.80 -1.76
CA ARG A 148 -21.18 -11.25 -2.65
C ARG A 148 -22.42 -10.85 -1.86
N SER A 149 -22.98 -9.69 -2.21
CA SER A 149 -24.20 -9.15 -1.59
C SER A 149 -25.43 -10.03 -1.77
N ASP A 150 -25.42 -10.98 -2.72
CA ASP A 150 -26.49 -11.94 -3.00
C ASP A 150 -26.17 -13.37 -2.56
N LEU A 151 -25.00 -13.62 -1.94
CA LEU A 151 -24.62 -14.93 -1.40
C LEU A 151 -24.58 -14.87 0.14
N PRO A 152 -25.27 -15.77 0.86
CA PRO A 152 -25.31 -15.73 2.31
C PRO A 152 -23.92 -15.98 2.91
N LEU A 153 -23.63 -15.25 4.00
CA LEU A 153 -22.40 -15.39 4.76
C LEU A 153 -22.75 -15.70 6.22
N ARG A 154 -22.04 -16.66 6.80
CA ARG A 154 -22.15 -16.95 8.23
C ARG A 154 -21.40 -15.91 9.05
N PHE A 155 -22.11 -15.29 9.99
CA PHE A 155 -21.59 -14.33 10.96
C PHE A 155 -21.54 -14.94 12.35
N LYS A 156 -20.47 -14.62 13.09
CA LYS A 156 -20.28 -14.97 14.50
C LYS A 156 -19.88 -13.71 15.26
N CYS A 157 -20.86 -12.84 15.48
CA CYS A 157 -20.63 -11.54 16.10
C CYS A 157 -20.66 -11.66 17.64
N LYS A 158 -20.24 -10.62 18.34
CA LYS A 158 -20.24 -10.58 19.81
C LYS A 158 -21.43 -9.77 20.34
N PRO A 159 -22.36 -10.36 21.13
CA PRO A 159 -23.46 -9.63 21.75
C PRO A 159 -23.02 -8.40 22.55
N ALA A 160 -21.92 -8.52 23.29
CA ALA A 160 -21.37 -7.42 24.08
C ALA A 160 -21.00 -6.19 23.24
N ALA A 161 -20.59 -6.37 21.98
CA ALA A 161 -20.28 -5.25 21.09
C ALA A 161 -21.56 -4.51 20.66
N TYR A 162 -22.63 -5.24 20.33
CA TYR A 162 -23.92 -4.61 20.03
C TYR A 162 -24.54 -3.94 21.25
N GLN A 163 -24.40 -4.54 22.45
CA GLN A 163 -24.83 -3.89 23.69
C GLN A 163 -24.06 -2.58 23.92
N MET A 164 -22.74 -2.59 23.73
CA MET A 164 -21.94 -1.36 23.80
C MET A 164 -22.41 -0.29 22.79
N LEU A 165 -22.80 -0.67 21.57
CA LEU A 165 -23.36 0.27 20.59
C LEU A 165 -24.73 0.82 21.03
N LEU A 166 -25.58 0.00 21.65
CA LEU A 166 -26.86 0.42 22.21
C LEU A 166 -26.68 1.40 23.37
N ASP A 167 -25.79 1.09 24.31
CA ASP A 167 -25.51 1.92 25.49
C ASP A 167 -24.96 3.30 25.09
N ASN A 168 -24.21 3.34 23.98
CA ASN A 168 -23.61 4.56 23.46
C ASN A 168 -24.44 5.25 22.36
N LEU A 169 -25.58 4.70 21.96
CA LEU A 169 -26.31 5.15 20.77
C LEU A 169 -26.62 6.64 20.80
N ASP A 170 -27.16 7.13 21.91
CA ASP A 170 -27.53 8.54 22.06
C ASP A 170 -26.29 9.47 22.07
N ARG A 171 -25.17 9.02 22.65
CA ARG A 171 -23.88 9.74 22.60
C ARG A 171 -23.38 9.85 21.16
N ASP A 172 -23.40 8.74 20.42
CA ASP A 172 -22.82 8.65 19.09
C ASP A 172 -23.63 9.44 18.07
N LEU A 173 -24.97 9.30 18.09
CA LEU A 173 -25.86 10.09 17.26
C LEU A 173 -25.75 11.58 17.60
N SER A 174 -25.69 11.92 18.89
CA SER A 174 -25.51 13.31 19.30
C SER A 174 -24.17 13.89 18.85
N TYR A 175 -23.10 13.09 18.83
CA TYR A 175 -21.80 13.50 18.29
C TYR A 175 -21.91 13.81 16.79
N ALA A 176 -22.49 12.89 16.01
CA ALA A 176 -22.65 13.10 14.56
C ALA A 176 -23.49 14.34 14.24
N LEU A 177 -24.60 14.57 14.96
CA LEU A 177 -25.42 15.77 14.75
C LEU A 177 -24.66 17.07 15.09
N ARG A 178 -23.83 17.07 16.15
CA ARG A 178 -23.07 18.26 16.54
C ARG A 178 -21.86 18.53 15.66
N HIS A 179 -21.10 17.49 15.31
CA HIS A 179 -19.80 17.61 14.64
C HIS A 179 -19.90 17.45 13.12
N GLU A 180 -20.60 16.43 12.65
CA GLU A 180 -20.73 16.15 11.20
C GLU A 180 -21.83 17.01 10.56
N ALA A 181 -23.02 17.07 11.18
CA ALA A 181 -24.14 17.88 10.68
C ALA A 181 -24.02 19.37 11.03
N LYS A 182 -23.16 19.71 12.01
CA LYS A 182 -22.95 21.06 12.56
C LYS A 182 -24.21 21.69 13.16
N TRP A 183 -25.05 20.88 13.82
CA TRP A 183 -26.24 21.35 14.54
C TRP A 183 -25.90 21.52 16.01
N ALA A 184 -25.78 22.76 16.48
CA ALA A 184 -25.28 23.06 17.83
C ALA A 184 -26.15 22.43 18.94
N GLY A 185 -27.49 22.47 18.78
CA GLY A 185 -28.43 21.79 19.68
C GLY A 185 -28.47 20.26 19.54
N GLY A 186 -27.75 19.68 18.57
CA GLY A 186 -27.68 18.24 18.35
C GLY A 186 -29.07 17.61 18.16
N PRO A 187 -29.47 16.63 18.99
CA PRO A 187 -30.79 15.99 18.90
C PRO A 187 -31.99 16.96 18.97
N GLU A 188 -31.89 18.06 19.71
CA GLU A 188 -32.99 19.03 19.88
C GLU A 188 -33.36 19.76 18.58
N GLU A 189 -32.39 19.87 17.66
CA GLU A 189 -32.62 20.48 16.35
C GLU A 189 -33.11 19.47 15.30
N CYS A 190 -33.43 18.23 15.70
CA CYS A 190 -33.80 17.17 14.77
C CYS A 190 -35.25 16.71 14.94
N ALA A 191 -36.06 16.89 13.89
CA ALA A 191 -37.51 16.64 13.93
C ALA A 191 -37.86 15.15 14.08
N ASN A 192 -37.05 14.26 13.50
CA ASN A 192 -37.28 12.82 13.44
C ASN A 192 -36.26 12.01 14.27
N TYR A 193 -35.65 12.60 15.30
CA TYR A 193 -34.60 11.93 16.10
C TYR A 193 -35.11 10.64 16.77
N GLY A 194 -36.24 10.72 17.49
CA GLY A 194 -36.77 9.59 18.26
C GLY A 194 -37.11 8.37 17.40
N GLU A 195 -37.70 8.61 16.22
CA GLU A 195 -38.05 7.57 15.24
C GLU A 195 -36.79 6.85 14.73
N LEU A 196 -35.80 7.61 14.24
CA LEU A 196 -34.58 7.04 13.67
C LEU A 196 -33.72 6.34 14.74
N ARG A 197 -33.63 6.92 15.94
CA ARG A 197 -32.95 6.32 17.09
C ARG A 197 -33.59 4.98 17.47
N ALA A 198 -34.93 4.91 17.51
CA ALA A 198 -35.64 3.66 17.77
C ALA A 198 -35.42 2.61 16.66
N ALA A 199 -35.42 3.03 15.39
CA ALA A 199 -35.15 2.14 14.26
C ALA A 199 -33.73 1.55 14.29
N ILE A 200 -32.73 2.35 14.65
CA ILE A 200 -31.34 1.88 14.83
C ILE A 200 -31.25 0.91 16.01
N ALA A 201 -31.84 1.27 17.16
CA ALA A 201 -31.84 0.44 18.35
C ALA A 201 -32.46 -0.93 18.09
N ALA A 202 -33.62 -0.99 17.44
CA ALA A 202 -34.31 -2.25 17.12
C ALA A 202 -33.44 -3.20 16.27
N LYS A 203 -32.70 -2.67 15.29
CA LYS A 203 -31.76 -3.47 14.49
C LYS A 203 -30.59 -4.00 15.33
N LEU A 204 -30.03 -3.16 16.21
CA LEU A 204 -28.94 -3.55 17.11
C LEU A 204 -29.37 -4.57 18.16
N GLU A 205 -30.57 -4.43 18.72
CA GLU A 205 -31.17 -5.40 19.64
C GLU A 205 -31.34 -6.76 18.97
N ALA A 206 -31.91 -6.78 17.76
CA ALA A 206 -32.03 -8.00 16.98
C ALA A 206 -30.65 -8.65 16.72
N LEU A 207 -29.62 -7.86 16.40
CA LEU A 207 -28.23 -8.31 16.22
C LEU A 207 -27.60 -8.85 17.50
N ARG A 208 -27.82 -8.19 18.64
CA ARG A 208 -27.37 -8.62 19.97
C ARG A 208 -27.99 -9.95 20.37
N ASP A 209 -29.30 -10.10 20.17
CA ASP A 209 -30.08 -11.23 20.66
C ASP A 209 -29.88 -12.49 19.80
N THR A 210 -29.56 -12.31 18.51
CA THR A 210 -29.21 -13.41 17.58
C THR A 210 -27.87 -13.16 16.90
N PRO A 211 -26.73 -13.18 17.62
CA PRO A 211 -25.42 -12.75 17.12
C PRO A 211 -24.80 -13.72 16.10
N ASN A 212 -25.23 -14.99 16.13
CA ASN A 212 -24.82 -16.02 15.19
C ASN A 212 -25.94 -16.16 14.15
N ARG A 213 -25.67 -15.77 12.91
CA ARG A 213 -26.67 -15.74 11.85
C ARG A 213 -26.04 -16.02 10.50
N GLU A 214 -26.89 -16.34 9.54
CA GLU A 214 -26.52 -16.52 8.15
C GLU A 214 -27.47 -15.67 7.31
N GLU A 215 -26.91 -14.66 6.66
CA GLU A 215 -27.65 -13.71 5.83
C GLU A 215 -26.72 -13.11 4.77
N CYS A 216 -27.30 -12.42 3.78
CA CYS A 216 -26.54 -11.72 2.74
C CYS A 216 -25.71 -10.57 3.36
N PRO A 217 -24.42 -10.44 3.03
CA PRO A 217 -23.54 -9.44 3.62
C PRO A 217 -23.67 -8.06 2.97
N LEU A 218 -23.38 -7.03 3.75
CA LEU A 218 -23.08 -5.68 3.26
C LEU A 218 -21.56 -5.55 3.13
N LEU A 219 -21.06 -5.31 1.92
CA LEU A 219 -19.63 -5.19 1.65
C LEU A 219 -19.22 -3.72 1.66
N TYR A 220 -18.41 -3.31 2.63
CA TYR A 220 -17.99 -1.92 2.83
C TYR A 220 -16.47 -1.77 2.83
N HIS A 221 -16.02 -0.61 2.35
CA HIS A 221 -14.67 -0.10 2.57
C HIS A 221 -14.74 1.07 3.54
N LEU A 222 -14.11 0.92 4.70
CA LEU A 222 -14.06 1.92 5.77
C LEU A 222 -12.66 2.55 5.73
N ASP A 223 -12.52 3.74 5.18
CA ASP A 223 -11.22 4.40 4.89
C ASP A 223 -11.05 5.69 5.68
N VAL A 224 -9.85 6.03 6.14
CA VAL A 224 -9.59 7.30 6.82
C VAL A 224 -9.25 8.39 5.81
N ALA A 225 -10.12 9.39 5.70
CA ALA A 225 -9.95 10.49 4.76
C ALA A 225 -8.64 11.25 5.01
N ALA A 226 -7.73 11.22 4.03
CA ALA A 226 -6.43 11.88 4.12
C ALA A 226 -5.71 11.61 5.46
N MET A 227 -5.62 10.32 5.82
CA MET A 227 -5.17 9.83 7.12
C MET A 227 -3.94 10.57 7.69
N TYR A 228 -2.80 10.49 7.01
CA TYR A 228 -1.54 11.05 7.52
C TYR A 228 -1.57 12.57 7.65
N PRO A 229 -2.05 13.36 6.67
CA PRO A 229 -2.29 14.78 6.87
C PRO A 229 -3.15 15.10 8.09
N ASN A 230 -4.26 14.38 8.31
CA ASN A 230 -5.13 14.66 9.45
C ASN A 230 -4.52 14.23 10.79
N ILE A 231 -3.69 13.19 10.82
CA ILE A 231 -2.87 12.83 12.00
C ILE A 231 -1.84 13.92 12.31
N ILE A 232 -1.15 14.42 11.26
CA ILE A 232 -0.20 15.54 11.35
C ILE A 232 -0.87 16.77 11.94
N LEU A 233 -2.03 17.15 11.40
CA LEU A 233 -2.80 18.31 11.86
C LEU A 233 -3.32 18.14 13.27
N THR A 234 -3.89 16.98 13.62
CA THR A 234 -4.45 16.72 14.96
C THR A 234 -3.39 16.79 16.05
N ASN A 235 -2.22 16.20 15.80
CA ASN A 235 -1.15 16.11 16.80
C ASN A 235 -0.09 17.20 16.67
N ARG A 236 -0.29 18.16 15.75
CA ARG A 236 0.63 19.28 15.50
C ARG A 236 2.06 18.82 15.16
N LEU A 237 2.16 17.74 14.38
CA LEU A 237 3.43 17.08 14.05
C LEU A 237 4.18 17.81 12.93
N GLN A 238 5.34 18.37 13.25
CA GLN A 238 6.24 18.97 12.27
C GLN A 238 7.69 18.74 12.71
N PRO A 239 8.66 18.69 11.78
CA PRO A 239 10.03 18.31 12.12
C PRO A 239 10.67 19.20 13.19
N SER A 240 10.43 20.51 13.14
CA SER A 240 10.94 21.46 14.14
C SER A 240 10.28 21.36 15.51
N ALA A 241 9.11 20.69 15.63
CA ALA A 241 8.43 20.51 16.91
C ALA A 241 8.88 19.25 17.64
N ILE A 242 9.65 18.37 16.99
CA ILE A 242 10.26 17.22 17.66
C ILE A 242 11.46 17.74 18.46
N VAL A 243 11.34 17.76 19.78
CA VAL A 243 12.33 18.32 20.69
C VAL A 243 12.95 17.23 21.54
N THR A 244 14.25 17.36 21.80
CA THR A 244 14.95 16.54 22.79
C THR A 244 14.66 17.04 24.21
N GLU A 245 15.06 16.25 25.21
CA GLU A 245 14.98 16.68 26.60
C GLU A 245 15.83 17.94 26.85
N GLU A 246 17.00 18.04 26.23
CA GLU A 246 17.90 19.20 26.30
C GLU A 246 17.25 20.46 25.72
N ASP A 247 16.66 20.37 24.52
CA ASP A 247 15.92 21.47 23.89
C ASP A 247 14.76 21.96 24.78
N CYS A 248 14.01 21.00 25.34
CA CYS A 248 12.88 21.31 26.18
C CYS A 248 13.32 21.90 27.53
N ALA A 249 14.46 21.45 28.07
CA ALA A 249 15.00 21.95 29.32
C ALA A 249 15.47 23.41 29.22
N ALA A 250 16.06 23.77 28.06
CA ALA A 250 16.53 25.12 27.77
C ALA A 250 15.42 26.12 27.41
N CYS A 251 14.18 25.65 27.23
CA CYS A 251 13.06 26.49 26.83
C CYS A 251 12.54 27.36 27.99
N ASP A 252 12.30 28.66 27.77
CA ASP A 252 11.71 29.57 28.76
C ASP A 252 10.33 29.11 29.29
N PHE A 253 9.64 28.25 28.54
CA PHE A 253 8.36 27.67 28.91
C PHE A 253 8.47 26.39 29.75
N ASN A 254 9.69 25.95 30.06
CA ASN A 254 9.96 24.80 30.92
C ASN A 254 9.72 25.15 32.40
N ALA A 255 8.45 25.40 32.74
CA ALA A 255 8.01 25.67 34.09
C ALA A 255 7.29 24.45 34.71
N PRO A 256 7.23 24.34 36.05
CA PRO A 256 6.40 23.34 36.71
C PRO A 256 4.95 23.37 36.18
N GLY A 257 4.41 22.19 35.84
CA GLY A 257 3.06 22.08 35.28
C GLY A 257 2.94 22.46 33.79
N LYS A 258 4.05 22.50 33.03
CA LYS A 258 3.99 22.69 31.58
C LYS A 258 3.09 21.63 30.92
N THR A 259 2.22 22.09 30.02
CA THR A 259 1.28 21.23 29.27
C THR A 259 1.53 21.28 27.75
N CYS A 260 2.67 21.82 27.35
CA CYS A 260 3.03 22.03 25.94
C CYS A 260 3.90 20.91 25.34
N LEU A 261 4.39 19.96 26.13
CA LEU A 261 5.16 18.82 25.63
C LEU A 261 4.22 17.61 25.51
N ARG A 262 3.85 17.27 24.27
CA ARG A 262 3.04 16.09 23.97
C ARG A 262 3.96 14.93 23.67
N GLU A 263 3.91 13.88 24.48
CA GLU A 263 4.68 12.65 24.22
C GLU A 263 3.89 11.70 23.34
N MET A 264 4.52 11.17 22.28
CA MET A 264 3.91 10.19 21.40
C MET A 264 4.87 9.06 21.06
N GLU A 265 4.34 7.85 21.09
CA GLU A 265 5.06 6.64 20.77
C GLU A 265 5.27 6.46 19.25
N TRP A 266 6.36 5.80 18.88
CA TRP A 266 6.65 5.32 17.55
C TRP A 266 7.55 4.09 17.60
N VAL A 267 7.60 3.30 16.53
CA VAL A 267 8.43 2.09 16.49
C VAL A 267 9.56 2.26 15.50
N TRP A 268 10.78 2.38 16.02
CA TRP A 268 12.01 2.36 15.24
C TRP A 268 12.32 0.93 14.75
N ARG A 269 12.91 0.82 13.57
CA ARG A 269 13.32 -0.44 12.93
C ARG A 269 14.72 -0.31 12.36
N GLY A 270 15.67 -1.06 12.91
CA GLY A 270 17.04 -1.13 12.41
C GLY A 270 17.38 -2.48 11.77
N GLU A 271 18.11 -2.44 10.66
CA GLU A 271 18.77 -3.61 10.07
C GLU A 271 20.28 -3.43 10.23
N HIS A 272 20.94 -4.35 10.91
CA HIS A 272 22.37 -4.28 11.18
C HIS A 272 23.10 -5.54 10.69
N TYR A 273 24.39 -5.36 10.44
CA TYR A 273 25.28 -6.48 10.14
C TYR A 273 25.45 -7.39 11.36
N SER A 274 25.62 -8.69 11.13
CA SER A 274 25.87 -9.65 12.21
C SER A 274 27.23 -9.44 12.88
N ALA A 275 28.17 -8.77 12.20
CA ALA A 275 29.48 -8.46 12.74
C ALA A 275 29.38 -7.53 13.96
N THR A 276 30.18 -7.84 14.98
CA THR A 276 30.33 -7.04 16.20
C THR A 276 31.22 -5.82 15.97
N ARG A 277 31.26 -4.91 16.93
CA ARG A 277 32.08 -3.68 16.87
C ARG A 277 33.56 -3.98 16.64
N SER A 278 34.11 -5.00 17.30
CA SER A 278 35.53 -5.36 17.19
C SER A 278 35.85 -5.87 15.79
N GLU A 279 35.03 -6.76 15.24
CA GLU A 279 35.18 -7.31 13.90
C GLU A 279 35.03 -6.22 12.83
N TYR A 280 34.05 -5.34 13.02
CA TYR A 280 33.86 -4.15 12.18
C TYR A 280 35.12 -3.28 12.15
N MET A 281 35.68 -2.95 13.32
CA MET A 281 36.89 -2.14 13.43
C MET A 281 38.11 -2.84 12.81
N GLN A 282 38.22 -4.16 12.98
CA GLN A 282 39.28 -4.96 12.35
C GLN A 282 39.20 -4.91 10.83
N ILE A 283 38.00 -5.05 10.26
CA ILE A 283 37.78 -4.96 8.81
C ILE A 283 38.12 -3.56 8.29
N LYS A 284 37.72 -2.51 9.03
CA LYS A 284 38.04 -1.13 8.68
C LYS A 284 39.56 -0.87 8.70
N ALA A 285 40.26 -1.39 9.71
CA ALA A 285 41.72 -1.32 9.79
C ALA A 285 42.41 -2.09 8.65
N GLN A 286 41.89 -3.27 8.29
CA GLN A 286 42.40 -4.03 7.16
C GLN A 286 42.27 -3.24 5.85
N LEU A 287 41.09 -2.69 5.57
CA LEU A 287 40.84 -1.88 4.37
C LEU A 287 41.71 -0.61 4.33
N ALA A 288 42.00 -0.02 5.49
CA ALA A 288 42.89 1.14 5.57
C ALA A 288 44.34 0.84 5.15
N SER A 289 44.77 -0.43 5.25
CA SER A 289 46.11 -0.88 4.84
C SER A 289 46.19 -1.37 3.39
N GLU A 290 45.05 -1.47 2.69
CA GLU A 290 44.98 -1.95 1.31
C GLU A 290 45.16 -0.80 0.29
N THR A 291 45.52 -1.18 -0.95
CA THR A 291 45.55 -0.27 -2.11
C THR A 291 44.38 -0.56 -3.03
N PHE A 292 43.86 0.49 -3.68
CA PHE A 292 42.64 0.47 -4.47
C PHE A 292 42.91 0.91 -5.90
N ALA A 293 41.99 0.55 -6.80
CA ALA A 293 42.11 0.89 -8.20
C ALA A 293 42.12 2.43 -8.42
N PRO A 294 42.82 2.90 -9.46
CA PRO A 294 42.81 4.30 -9.86
C PRO A 294 41.38 4.81 -10.13
N ALA A 295 41.13 6.10 -9.92
CA ALA A 295 39.80 6.67 -10.16
C ALA A 295 39.39 6.55 -11.63
N ALA A 296 38.18 6.04 -11.89
CA ALA A 296 37.63 5.97 -13.24
C ALA A 296 37.26 7.40 -13.72
N GLY A 297 37.99 7.93 -14.70
CA GLY A 297 37.65 9.22 -15.34
C GLY A 297 38.76 10.26 -15.48
N ALA A 298 40.01 9.98 -15.11
CA ALA A 298 41.15 10.87 -15.39
C ALA A 298 41.64 10.81 -16.86
N GLY A 299 40.76 10.43 -17.80
CA GLY A 299 41.05 10.35 -19.23
C GLY A 299 39.86 10.84 -20.03
N GLY A 300 39.78 12.15 -20.28
CA GLY A 300 38.79 12.70 -21.20
C GLY A 300 38.33 14.13 -20.92
N ALA A 301 39.21 15.11 -21.13
CA ALA A 301 38.82 16.45 -21.61
C ALA A 301 40.06 17.27 -22.04
N GLY A 302 40.39 17.23 -23.35
CA GLY A 302 40.99 18.34 -24.10
C GLY A 302 42.52 18.47 -24.12
N GLY A 303 43.12 18.29 -25.31
CA GLY A 303 44.40 18.90 -25.67
C GLY A 303 45.46 17.93 -26.16
N ALA A 304 45.77 17.99 -27.47
CA ALA A 304 46.72 17.15 -28.17
C ALA A 304 48.17 17.32 -27.68
N GLY A 305 48.89 16.20 -27.56
CA GLY A 305 50.36 16.18 -27.52
C GLY A 305 50.95 15.12 -26.58
N GLY A 306 51.38 14.00 -27.15
CA GLY A 306 52.58 13.27 -26.70
C GLY A 306 52.47 12.28 -25.53
N LEU A 307 52.75 11.01 -25.87
CA LEU A 307 53.46 9.98 -25.09
C LEU A 307 52.71 9.24 -23.97
N ASP A 308 52.96 7.94 -23.94
CA ASP A 308 52.58 6.95 -22.94
C ASP A 308 52.62 7.50 -21.50
N GLY A 309 51.45 7.78 -20.93
CA GLY A 309 51.28 8.06 -19.50
C GLY A 309 51.05 6.75 -18.72
N PRO A 310 51.60 6.59 -17.50
CA PRO A 310 51.47 5.34 -16.75
C PRO A 310 49.99 5.03 -16.46
N MET A 311 49.63 3.74 -16.44
CA MET A 311 48.43 3.27 -15.74
C MET A 311 48.32 4.01 -14.40
N GLY A 312 47.16 4.63 -14.13
CA GLY A 312 46.96 5.46 -12.94
C GLY A 312 47.51 4.81 -11.67
N GLN A 313 48.06 5.60 -10.76
CA GLN A 313 48.64 5.06 -9.52
C GLN A 313 47.54 4.42 -8.63
N PRO A 314 47.84 3.29 -7.96
CA PRO A 314 46.94 2.73 -6.96
C PRO A 314 46.64 3.76 -5.87
N ARG A 315 45.38 3.86 -5.48
CA ARG A 315 44.93 4.80 -4.44
C ARG A 315 45.02 4.20 -3.05
N THR A 316 45.35 4.99 -2.05
CA THR A 316 45.24 4.60 -0.63
C THR A 316 43.81 4.78 -0.12
N TRP A 317 43.46 4.20 1.03
CA TRP A 317 42.13 4.36 1.63
C TRP A 317 41.73 5.83 1.83
N GLY A 318 42.68 6.69 2.24
CA GLY A 318 42.43 8.12 2.46
C GLY A 318 42.15 8.90 1.18
N GLU A 319 42.58 8.39 0.03
CA GLU A 319 42.35 8.99 -1.30
C GLU A 319 41.02 8.56 -1.93
N LEU A 320 40.34 7.58 -1.33
CA LEU A 320 39.00 7.20 -1.72
C LEU A 320 37.98 8.24 -1.25
N THR A 321 36.97 8.48 -2.08
CA THR A 321 35.82 9.26 -1.65
C THR A 321 35.08 8.52 -0.52
N PRO A 322 34.37 9.22 0.38
CA PRO A 322 33.60 8.58 1.45
C PRO A 322 32.60 7.52 0.96
N ASP A 323 32.04 7.70 -0.25
CA ASP A 323 31.14 6.72 -0.86
C ASP A 323 31.87 5.45 -1.35
N GLU A 324 33.08 5.59 -1.90
CA GLU A 324 33.93 4.46 -2.26
C GLU A 324 34.37 3.69 -1.01
N GLN A 325 34.84 4.40 0.02
CA GLN A 325 35.18 3.81 1.33
C GLN A 325 34.00 2.99 1.87
N ARG A 326 32.81 3.60 1.93
CA ARG A 326 31.59 2.92 2.39
C ARG A 326 31.26 1.69 1.55
N LYS A 327 31.37 1.76 0.23
CA LYS A 327 31.10 0.62 -0.67
C LYS A 327 32.07 -0.54 -0.40
N HIS A 328 33.37 -0.27 -0.33
CA HIS A 328 34.38 -1.29 -0.03
C HIS A 328 34.18 -1.91 1.35
N LEU A 329 33.87 -1.09 2.35
CA LEU A 329 33.55 -1.52 3.71
C LEU A 329 32.33 -2.44 3.74
N GLN A 330 31.22 -2.02 3.13
CA GLN A 330 30.00 -2.83 3.06
C GLN A 330 30.22 -4.14 2.30
N ASP A 331 30.95 -4.13 1.18
CA ASP A 331 31.21 -5.34 0.40
C ASP A 331 32.10 -6.34 1.17
N ARG A 332 33.10 -5.84 1.92
CA ARG A 332 33.96 -6.68 2.77
C ARG A 332 33.17 -7.23 3.95
N LEU A 333 32.36 -6.41 4.60
CA LEU A 333 31.52 -6.80 5.73
C LEU A 333 30.49 -7.85 5.32
N LYS A 334 29.84 -7.70 4.16
CA LYS A 334 28.92 -8.71 3.58
C LYS A 334 29.59 -10.07 3.41
N LYS A 335 30.78 -10.10 2.80
CA LYS A 335 31.55 -11.33 2.60
C LYS A 335 31.98 -11.96 3.93
N TYR A 336 32.44 -11.14 4.87
CA TYR A 336 32.83 -11.59 6.20
C TYR A 336 31.63 -12.22 6.94
N CYS A 337 30.50 -11.52 7.00
CA CYS A 337 29.30 -12.01 7.67
C CYS A 337 28.78 -13.31 7.03
N GLN A 338 28.75 -13.41 5.69
CA GLN A 338 28.41 -14.66 5.00
C GLN A 338 29.35 -15.81 5.36
N LYS A 339 30.65 -15.56 5.49
CA LYS A 339 31.64 -16.59 5.81
C LYS A 339 31.51 -17.07 7.26
N VAL A 340 31.46 -16.13 8.21
CA VAL A 340 31.51 -16.38 9.66
C VAL A 340 30.14 -16.71 10.23
N TYR A 341 29.12 -15.89 9.96
CA TYR A 341 27.78 -15.99 10.54
C TYR A 341 26.78 -16.76 9.67
N LYS A 342 27.16 -17.13 8.43
CA LYS A 342 26.29 -17.75 7.41
C LYS A 342 25.07 -16.90 7.03
N ARG A 343 25.10 -15.61 7.37
CA ARG A 343 24.09 -14.60 7.06
C ARG A 343 24.76 -13.23 7.01
N VAL A 344 24.19 -12.29 6.25
CA VAL A 344 24.75 -10.92 6.11
C VAL A 344 24.28 -10.01 7.23
N LEU A 345 22.95 -9.99 7.42
CA LEU A 345 22.26 -9.14 8.38
C LEU A 345 21.58 -10.05 9.40
N ASP A 346 21.44 -9.56 10.63
CA ASP A 346 20.56 -10.18 11.61
C ASP A 346 19.10 -9.84 11.31
N LYS A 347 18.17 -10.48 12.02
CA LYS A 347 16.75 -10.15 11.91
C LYS A 347 16.57 -8.67 12.29
N PRO A 348 15.74 -7.92 11.54
CA PRO A 348 15.47 -6.52 11.87
C PRO A 348 15.03 -6.36 13.32
N VAL A 349 15.65 -5.42 14.04
CA VAL A 349 15.29 -5.09 15.42
C VAL A 349 14.24 -3.99 15.41
N THR A 350 13.24 -4.10 16.27
CA THR A 350 12.22 -3.07 16.47
C THR A 350 12.22 -2.60 17.91
N GLU A 351 12.10 -1.28 18.11
CA GLU A 351 12.13 -0.65 19.43
C GLU A 351 11.03 0.40 19.52
N LEU A 352 10.19 0.31 20.56
CA LEU A 352 9.23 1.35 20.88
C LEU A 352 9.98 2.54 21.48
N ARG A 353 9.85 3.71 20.87
CA ARG A 353 10.47 4.96 21.28
C ARG A 353 9.38 6.01 21.50
N VAL A 354 9.71 7.05 22.25
CA VAL A 354 8.83 8.18 22.52
C VAL A 354 9.47 9.43 21.91
N ALA A 355 8.67 10.23 21.21
CA ALA A 355 9.06 11.54 20.71
C ALA A 355 8.32 12.62 21.52
N GLY A 356 9.03 13.68 21.91
CA GLY A 356 8.45 14.88 22.51
C GLY A 356 8.05 15.89 21.45
N ILE A 357 6.76 16.24 21.37
CA ILE A 357 6.22 17.18 20.39
C ILE A 357 5.81 18.48 21.08
N CYS A 358 6.59 19.54 20.83
CA CYS A 358 6.31 20.88 21.33
C CYS A 358 5.04 21.47 20.68
N GLN A 359 4.01 21.68 21.49
CA GLN A 359 2.75 22.28 21.07
C GLN A 359 2.82 23.81 20.91
N ARG A 360 3.96 24.44 21.23
CA ARG A 360 4.18 25.90 21.11
C ARG A 360 5.08 26.32 19.96
N GLU A 361 5.77 25.38 19.31
CA GLU A 361 6.69 25.68 18.19
C GLU A 361 5.98 26.46 17.08
N ASN A 362 6.69 27.29 16.31
CA ASN A 362 6.10 28.02 15.18
C ASN A 362 5.42 27.05 14.19
N ALA A 363 4.12 27.26 13.95
CA ALA A 363 3.27 26.31 13.22
C ALA A 363 3.36 26.40 11.69
N PHE A 364 4.34 27.09 11.09
CA PHE A 364 4.36 27.33 9.63
C PHE A 364 4.16 26.05 8.79
N TYR A 365 4.75 24.92 9.19
CA TYR A 365 4.60 23.65 8.48
C TYR A 365 3.16 23.13 8.60
N ILE A 366 2.60 23.09 9.81
CA ILE A 366 1.22 22.65 10.08
C ILE A 366 0.20 23.55 9.37
N ASP A 367 0.39 24.87 9.44
CA ASP A 367 -0.46 25.85 8.79
C ASP A 367 -0.43 25.68 7.26
N THR A 368 0.73 25.33 6.69
CA THR A 368 0.86 24.98 5.26
C THR A 368 0.04 23.74 4.91
N VAL A 369 0.16 22.66 5.70
CA VAL A 369 -0.61 21.42 5.49
C VAL A 369 -2.12 21.70 5.60
N ARG A 370 -2.54 22.49 6.59
CA ARG A 370 -3.93 22.86 6.84
C ARG A 370 -4.50 23.65 5.66
N ALA A 371 -3.78 24.68 5.22
CA ALA A 371 -4.19 25.49 4.07
C ALA A 371 -4.36 24.66 2.80
N PHE A 372 -3.48 23.68 2.57
CA PHE A 372 -3.59 22.78 1.41
C PHE A 372 -4.76 21.81 1.49
N ARG A 373 -5.01 21.24 2.69
CA ARG A 373 -6.17 20.37 2.92
C ARG A 373 -7.48 21.15 2.72
N ASP A 374 -7.59 22.31 3.34
CA ASP A 374 -8.83 23.09 3.33
C ASP A 374 -9.14 23.60 1.92
N ARG A 375 -8.11 24.06 1.18
CA ARG A 375 -8.24 24.43 -0.24
C ARG A 375 -8.61 23.23 -1.13
N ARG A 376 -8.10 22.03 -0.84
CA ARG A 376 -8.54 20.80 -1.53
C ARG A 376 -10.03 20.55 -1.30
N TYR A 377 -10.52 20.72 -0.08
CA TYR A 377 -11.93 20.51 0.26
C TYR A 377 -12.83 21.53 -0.43
N GLU A 378 -12.41 22.79 -0.53
CA GLU A 378 -13.09 23.81 -1.31
C GLU A 378 -13.24 23.37 -2.78
N TYR A 379 -12.16 22.93 -3.42
CA TYR A 379 -12.23 22.45 -4.81
C TYR A 379 -13.04 21.16 -4.97
N LYS A 380 -12.97 20.22 -4.01
CA LYS A 380 -13.83 19.02 -3.98
C LYS A 380 -15.31 19.42 -3.89
N GLY A 381 -15.64 20.44 -3.08
CA GLY A 381 -16.98 21.00 -2.95
C GLY A 381 -17.47 21.67 -4.24
N LEU A 382 -16.65 22.56 -4.82
CA LEU A 382 -16.94 23.23 -6.09
C LEU A 382 -17.13 22.21 -7.22
N GLY A 383 -16.29 21.17 -7.28
CA GLY A 383 -16.46 20.08 -8.24
C GLY A 383 -17.81 19.37 -8.13
N LYS A 384 -18.33 19.15 -6.91
CA LYS A 384 -19.69 18.59 -6.71
C LYS A 384 -20.78 19.55 -7.19
N VAL A 385 -20.66 20.85 -6.87
CA VAL A 385 -21.61 21.88 -7.30
C VAL A 385 -21.67 21.96 -8.83
N TRP A 386 -20.52 21.96 -9.49
CA TRP A 386 -20.45 22.05 -10.95
C TRP A 386 -20.90 20.77 -11.66
N LYS A 387 -20.74 19.59 -11.06
CA LYS A 387 -21.38 18.35 -11.55
C LYS A 387 -22.91 18.48 -11.56
N GLY A 388 -23.50 19.00 -10.48
CA GLY A 388 -24.95 19.27 -10.45
C GLY A 388 -25.37 20.28 -11.53
N LYS A 389 -24.64 21.38 -11.69
CA LYS A 389 -24.90 22.35 -12.77
C LYS A 389 -24.76 21.75 -14.18
N LEU A 390 -23.84 20.81 -14.37
CA LEU A 390 -23.67 20.11 -15.64
C LEU A 390 -24.89 19.22 -15.94
N ASP A 391 -25.40 18.51 -14.94
CA ASP A 391 -26.60 17.68 -15.08
C ASP A 391 -27.83 18.56 -15.40
N GLU A 392 -27.98 19.70 -14.72
CA GLU A 392 -29.01 20.71 -15.02
C GLU A 392 -28.85 21.28 -16.44
N ALA A 393 -27.63 21.59 -16.87
CA ALA A 393 -27.37 22.12 -18.21
C ALA A 393 -27.67 21.09 -19.31
N LYS A 394 -27.34 19.82 -19.07
CA LYS A 394 -27.70 18.70 -19.97
C LYS A 394 -29.20 18.54 -20.08
N ALA A 395 -29.92 18.60 -18.96
CA ALA A 395 -31.38 18.56 -18.94
C ALA A 395 -32.00 19.76 -19.67
N GLY A 396 -31.38 20.94 -19.55
CA GLY A 396 -31.81 22.17 -20.24
C GLY A 396 -31.39 22.29 -21.70
N GLY A 397 -30.55 21.39 -22.23
CA GLY A 397 -30.20 21.29 -23.65
C GLY A 397 -29.37 22.44 -24.24
N ASN A 398 -28.85 23.39 -23.45
CA ASN A 398 -28.07 24.53 -23.94
C ASN A 398 -26.60 24.15 -24.16
N PRO A 399 -26.09 24.09 -25.41
CA PRO A 399 -24.73 23.60 -25.69
C PRO A 399 -23.62 24.44 -25.05
N ILE A 400 -23.80 25.77 -24.96
CA ILE A 400 -22.81 26.69 -24.39
C ILE A 400 -22.69 26.44 -22.88
N ARG A 401 -23.83 26.31 -22.18
CA ARG A 401 -23.84 26.04 -20.74
C ARG A 401 -23.35 24.63 -20.41
N ILE A 402 -23.63 23.67 -21.28
CA ILE A 402 -23.10 22.30 -21.12
C ILE A 402 -21.57 22.33 -21.21
N GLN A 403 -21.01 23.03 -22.20
CA GLN A 403 -19.56 23.14 -22.35
C GLN A 403 -18.91 23.87 -21.17
N GLU A 404 -19.45 25.03 -20.76
CA GLU A 404 -18.96 25.79 -19.61
C GLU A 404 -18.96 24.95 -18.32
N ALA A 405 -20.08 24.27 -18.03
CA ALA A 405 -20.18 23.43 -16.84
C ALA A 405 -19.24 22.21 -16.90
N ALA A 406 -19.02 21.65 -18.08
CA ALA A 406 -18.09 20.55 -18.29
C ALA A 406 -16.64 21.00 -18.05
N ASP A 407 -16.24 22.15 -18.58
CA ASP A 407 -14.91 22.73 -18.40
C ASP A 407 -14.63 23.04 -16.91
N MET A 408 -15.61 23.60 -16.20
CA MET A 408 -15.49 23.85 -14.76
C MET A 408 -15.39 22.55 -13.94
N CYS A 409 -16.09 21.48 -14.33
CA CYS A 409 -15.93 20.17 -13.70
C CYS A 409 -14.50 19.66 -13.85
N VAL A 410 -13.93 19.75 -15.06
CA VAL A 410 -12.54 19.35 -15.35
C VAL A 410 -11.55 20.19 -14.54
N LEU A 411 -11.77 21.50 -14.46
CA LEU A 411 -10.91 22.40 -13.70
C LEU A 411 -10.86 22.05 -12.21
N TYR A 412 -12.02 21.92 -11.55
CA TYR A 412 -12.07 21.64 -10.10
C TYR A 412 -11.63 20.22 -9.75
N GLU A 413 -11.92 19.24 -10.61
CA GLU A 413 -11.36 17.89 -10.48
C GLU A 413 -9.83 17.92 -10.61
N SER A 414 -9.29 18.70 -11.55
CA SER A 414 -7.84 18.86 -11.70
C SER A 414 -7.21 19.54 -10.47
N LEU A 415 -7.83 20.62 -10.00
CA LEU A 415 -7.38 21.38 -8.83
C LEU A 415 -7.38 20.55 -7.54
N GLN A 416 -8.44 19.77 -7.28
CA GLN A 416 -8.50 18.93 -6.09
C GLN A 416 -7.45 17.81 -6.15
N LEU A 417 -7.22 17.20 -7.33
CA LEU A 417 -6.20 16.17 -7.51
C LEU A 417 -4.79 16.72 -7.34
N ALA A 418 -4.52 17.93 -7.82
CA ALA A 418 -3.25 18.62 -7.63
C ALA A 418 -2.94 18.80 -6.14
N HIS A 419 -3.92 19.26 -5.37
CA HIS A 419 -3.76 19.41 -3.93
C HIS A 419 -3.64 18.05 -3.23
N LYS A 420 -4.37 17.02 -3.67
CA LYS A 420 -4.21 15.65 -3.14
C LYS A 420 -2.78 15.14 -3.30
N CYS A 421 -2.17 15.34 -4.47
CA CYS A 421 -0.80 14.90 -4.73
C CYS A 421 0.21 15.55 -3.78
N ILE A 422 0.13 16.88 -3.59
CA ILE A 422 1.01 17.60 -2.68
C ILE A 422 0.71 17.24 -1.22
N LEU A 423 -0.56 17.14 -0.86
CA LEU A 423 -1.00 16.81 0.49
C LEU A 423 -0.44 15.46 0.97
N ASN A 424 -0.52 14.44 0.12
CA ASN A 424 0.06 13.12 0.39
C ASN A 424 1.61 13.13 0.43
N SER A 425 2.25 14.16 -0.14
CA SER A 425 3.70 14.27 -0.18
C SER A 425 4.31 14.89 1.08
N PHE A 426 3.58 15.66 1.90
CA PHE A 426 4.12 16.28 3.12
C PHE A 426 4.70 15.23 4.09
N TYR A 427 3.95 14.16 4.35
CA TYR A 427 4.42 13.05 5.15
C TYR A 427 5.66 12.39 4.52
N GLY A 428 5.63 12.06 3.23
CA GLY A 428 6.77 11.44 2.55
C GLY A 428 8.01 12.35 2.49
N TYR A 429 7.82 13.67 2.50
CA TYR A 429 8.89 14.66 2.42
C TYR A 429 9.82 14.63 3.63
N VAL A 430 9.30 14.43 4.84
CA VAL A 430 10.13 14.49 6.07
C VAL A 430 11.13 13.34 6.18
N MET A 431 11.02 12.32 5.32
CA MET A 431 11.95 11.20 5.19
C MET A 431 12.75 11.20 3.88
N ARG A 432 12.57 12.24 3.05
CA ARG A 432 13.28 12.35 1.78
C ARG A 432 14.76 12.65 2.05
N LYS A 433 15.65 11.92 1.38
CA LYS A 433 17.10 12.22 1.39
C LYS A 433 17.36 13.66 0.95
N GLY A 434 18.08 14.42 1.76
CA GLY A 434 18.37 15.83 1.50
C GLY A 434 17.19 16.78 1.72
N ALA A 435 16.12 16.37 2.42
CA ALA A 435 15.09 17.29 2.88
C ALA A 435 15.67 18.32 3.87
N ARG A 436 15.17 19.55 3.83
CA ARG A 436 15.53 20.60 4.81
C ARG A 436 14.87 20.36 6.16
N TRP A 437 13.61 19.92 6.16
CA TRP A 437 12.88 19.55 7.37
C TRP A 437 12.73 18.04 7.45
N TYR A 438 13.83 17.35 7.76
CA TYR A 438 13.88 15.90 7.94
C TYR A 438 13.53 15.52 9.39
N SER A 439 12.70 14.49 9.60
CA SER A 439 12.49 13.86 10.91
C SER A 439 11.95 12.44 10.74
N MET A 440 12.70 11.47 11.27
CA MET A 440 12.29 10.07 11.30
C MET A 440 11.23 9.81 12.37
N GLU A 441 11.36 10.48 13.50
CA GLU A 441 10.47 10.45 14.65
C GLU A 441 9.06 10.88 14.23
N MET A 442 8.94 12.02 13.55
CA MET A 442 7.66 12.51 13.04
C MET A 442 6.99 11.46 12.13
N ALA A 443 7.73 10.90 11.18
CA ALA A 443 7.19 9.90 10.28
C ALA A 443 6.80 8.59 11.00
N GLY A 444 7.59 8.20 12.00
CA GLY A 444 7.30 7.07 12.89
C GLY A 444 6.04 7.29 13.72
N VAL A 445 5.86 8.47 14.32
CA VAL A 445 4.67 8.80 15.11
C VAL A 445 3.42 8.80 14.24
N VAL A 446 3.49 9.38 13.04
CA VAL A 446 2.36 9.39 12.09
C VAL A 446 1.92 7.96 11.75
N THR A 447 2.87 7.10 11.40
CA THR A 447 2.56 5.72 10.98
C THR A 447 2.10 4.83 12.14
N TYR A 448 2.71 4.96 13.31
CA TYR A 448 2.29 4.22 14.49
C TYR A 448 0.90 4.64 14.97
N THR A 449 0.62 5.95 14.99
CA THR A 449 -0.73 6.48 15.30
C THR A 449 -1.76 5.95 14.30
N GLY A 450 -1.43 5.96 13.01
CA GLY A 450 -2.30 5.41 11.98
C GLY A 450 -2.57 3.91 12.16
N ALA A 451 -1.52 3.13 12.40
CA ALA A 451 -1.64 1.70 12.65
C ALA A 451 -2.53 1.40 13.88
N ASN A 452 -2.45 2.21 14.94
CA ASN A 452 -3.27 2.06 16.13
C ASN A 452 -4.75 2.39 15.87
N ILE A 453 -5.04 3.41 15.07
CA ILE A 453 -6.40 3.75 14.65
C ILE A 453 -7.04 2.57 13.90
N ILE A 454 -6.35 2.05 12.88
CA ILE A 454 -6.87 0.95 12.05
C ILE A 454 -6.99 -0.35 12.85
N GLN A 455 -6.08 -0.63 13.78
CA GLN A 455 -6.21 -1.79 14.67
C GLN A 455 -7.43 -1.71 15.59
N ARG A 456 -7.72 -0.54 16.17
CA ARG A 456 -8.90 -0.33 17.00
C ARG A 456 -10.19 -0.49 16.19
N ALA A 457 -10.23 0.15 15.01
CA ALA A 457 -11.36 0.01 14.09
C ALA A 457 -11.57 -1.46 13.68
N ASN A 458 -10.50 -2.17 13.31
CA ASN A 458 -10.55 -3.58 12.94
C ASN A 458 -11.05 -4.46 14.08
N LYS A 459 -10.63 -4.20 15.32
CA LYS A 459 -11.12 -4.94 16.49
C LYS A 459 -12.64 -4.79 16.64
N LEU A 460 -13.17 -3.58 16.46
CA LEU A 460 -14.60 -3.33 16.49
C LEU A 460 -15.32 -4.03 15.33
N VAL A 461 -14.80 -3.91 14.11
CA VAL A 461 -15.37 -4.57 12.92
C VAL A 461 -15.41 -6.10 13.07
N LEU A 462 -14.36 -6.71 13.61
CA LEU A 462 -14.31 -8.16 13.88
C LEU A 462 -15.34 -8.60 14.93
N ASP A 463 -15.74 -7.73 15.84
CA ASP A 463 -16.77 -8.03 16.83
C ASP A 463 -18.20 -7.86 16.25
N LEU A 464 -18.37 -7.02 15.22
CA LEU A 464 -19.65 -6.70 14.58
C LEU A 464 -19.92 -7.46 13.27
N GLY A 465 -18.90 -8.04 12.65
CA GLY A 465 -18.95 -8.64 11.33
C GLY A 465 -17.68 -9.41 11.00
N ARG A 466 -17.16 -9.24 9.78
CA ARG A 466 -15.94 -9.92 9.31
C ARG A 466 -15.04 -8.96 8.55
N THR A 467 -13.77 -8.88 8.93
CA THR A 467 -12.77 -8.16 8.17
C THR A 467 -12.17 -9.08 7.10
N LEU A 468 -12.11 -8.59 5.87
CA LEU A 468 -11.61 -9.34 4.70
C LEU A 468 -10.14 -8.98 4.41
N GLU A 469 -9.86 -7.69 4.23
CA GLU A 469 -8.53 -7.12 3.99
C GLU A 469 -8.37 -5.84 4.81
N LEU A 470 -7.17 -5.62 5.34
CA LEU A 470 -6.77 -4.40 6.03
C LEU A 470 -5.62 -3.78 5.25
N ASP A 471 -5.83 -2.57 4.76
CA ASP A 471 -4.83 -1.72 4.12
C ASP A 471 -4.32 -0.66 5.14
N THR A 472 -3.44 0.23 4.68
CA THR A 472 -2.76 1.21 5.56
C THR A 472 -3.72 2.16 6.28
N ASP A 473 -4.76 2.59 5.58
CA ASP A 473 -5.75 3.58 5.97
C ASP A 473 -7.20 3.07 5.89
N GLY A 474 -7.40 1.85 5.38
CA GLY A 474 -8.73 1.32 5.09
C GLY A 474 -8.95 -0.13 5.51
N ILE A 475 -10.21 -0.47 5.75
CA ILE A 475 -10.67 -1.81 6.13
C ILE A 475 -11.76 -2.25 5.15
N TRP A 476 -11.51 -3.34 4.44
CA TRP A 476 -12.53 -4.05 3.68
C TRP A 476 -13.25 -5.04 4.58
N CYS A 477 -14.56 -4.93 4.70
CA CYS A 477 -15.33 -5.76 5.62
C CYS A 477 -16.68 -6.19 5.04
N ALA A 478 -17.19 -7.28 5.61
CA ALA A 478 -18.56 -7.73 5.46
C ALA A 478 -19.30 -7.52 6.78
N LEU A 479 -20.36 -6.72 6.77
CA LEU A 479 -21.30 -6.58 7.89
C LEU A 479 -22.57 -7.41 7.60
N PRO A 480 -23.31 -7.84 8.63
CA PRO A 480 -24.59 -8.52 8.42
C PRO A 480 -25.58 -7.64 7.63
N GLY A 481 -26.37 -8.22 6.71
CA GLY A 481 -27.39 -7.54 5.91
C GLY A 481 -28.36 -6.67 6.70
N SER A 482 -28.67 -7.11 7.92
CA SER A 482 -29.55 -6.43 8.86
C SER A 482 -28.88 -5.29 9.66
N PHE A 483 -27.57 -5.04 9.50
CA PHE A 483 -26.86 -3.97 10.21
C PHE A 483 -27.44 -2.58 9.90
N PRO A 484 -27.47 -1.63 10.87
CA PRO A 484 -27.89 -0.26 10.59
C PRO A 484 -26.94 0.42 9.59
N GLU A 485 -27.48 0.95 8.49
CA GLU A 485 -26.69 1.59 7.43
C GLU A 485 -26.92 3.11 7.40
N ASN A 486 -27.76 3.58 6.49
CA ASN A 486 -27.91 4.98 6.16
C ASN A 486 -29.25 5.53 6.66
N TYR A 487 -29.19 6.70 7.33
CA TYR A 487 -30.37 7.38 7.89
C TYR A 487 -30.36 8.86 7.50
N LYS A 488 -31.54 9.48 7.43
CA LYS A 488 -31.71 10.89 7.06
C LYS A 488 -32.34 11.69 8.19
N PHE A 489 -31.52 12.39 8.95
CA PHE A 489 -31.97 13.31 10.00
C PHE A 489 -32.44 14.61 9.37
N LYS A 490 -33.56 15.17 9.84
CA LYS A 490 -34.14 16.42 9.32
C LYS A 490 -34.02 17.53 10.35
N ASN A 491 -33.35 18.61 9.98
CA ASN A 491 -33.23 19.78 10.85
C ASN A 491 -34.58 20.49 11.00
N SER A 492 -35.06 20.66 12.23
CA SER A 492 -36.35 21.26 12.57
C SER A 492 -36.43 22.75 12.20
N LYS A 493 -35.30 23.47 12.16
CA LYS A 493 -35.25 24.93 11.94
C LYS A 493 -35.26 25.31 10.45
N ASN A 494 -34.56 24.55 9.60
CA ASN A 494 -34.36 24.91 8.19
C ASN A 494 -34.74 23.80 7.19
N GLY A 495 -35.21 22.64 7.66
CA GLY A 495 -35.61 21.51 6.80
C GLY A 495 -34.45 20.79 6.11
N LYS A 496 -33.19 21.17 6.36
CA LYS A 496 -32.02 20.56 5.74
C LYS A 496 -31.85 19.11 6.22
N GLU A 497 -31.61 18.20 5.28
CA GLU A 497 -31.33 16.80 5.58
C GLU A 497 -29.84 16.56 5.84
N PHE A 498 -29.53 15.81 6.89
CA PHE A 498 -28.22 15.25 7.17
C PHE A 498 -28.27 13.73 6.96
N LYS A 499 -27.42 13.24 6.04
CA LYS A 499 -27.28 11.80 5.75
C LYS A 499 -26.23 11.20 6.67
N LEU A 500 -26.66 10.35 7.60
CA LEU A 500 -25.78 9.61 8.49
C LEU A 500 -25.49 8.23 7.90
N SER A 501 -24.21 7.86 7.84
CA SER A 501 -23.79 6.45 7.75
C SER A 501 -23.46 5.95 9.15
N TYR A 502 -24.25 5.03 9.68
CA TYR A 502 -24.08 4.53 11.05
C TYR A 502 -22.74 3.80 11.27
N PRO A 503 -22.23 2.94 10.34
CA PRO A 503 -20.88 2.39 10.46
C PRO A 503 -19.79 3.47 10.53
N CYS A 504 -19.95 4.56 9.77
CA CYS A 504 -19.01 5.68 9.78
C CYS A 504 -19.05 6.42 11.13
N CYS A 505 -20.26 6.69 11.63
CA CYS A 505 -20.51 7.41 12.87
C CYS A 505 -19.81 6.75 14.06
N ILE A 506 -20.00 5.44 14.24
CA ILE A 506 -19.41 4.71 15.38
C ILE A 506 -17.88 4.73 15.34
N LEU A 507 -17.28 4.71 14.14
CA LEU A 507 -15.83 4.78 13.96
C LEU A 507 -15.31 6.19 14.20
N ASN A 508 -16.00 7.23 13.72
CA ASN A 508 -15.64 8.62 13.95
C ASN A 508 -15.65 8.98 15.44
N VAL A 509 -16.67 8.52 16.18
CA VAL A 509 -16.73 8.72 17.64
C VAL A 509 -15.57 7.99 18.33
N MET A 510 -15.33 6.73 17.99
CA MET A 510 -14.21 5.94 18.55
C MET A 510 -12.87 6.65 18.32
N VAL A 511 -12.63 7.15 17.11
CA VAL A 511 -11.41 7.87 16.75
C VAL A 511 -11.31 9.18 17.54
N ALA A 512 -12.40 9.95 17.65
CA ALA A 512 -12.40 11.18 18.47
C ALA A 512 -12.08 10.91 19.94
N GLN A 513 -12.63 9.86 20.54
CA GLN A 513 -12.37 9.49 21.94
C GLN A 513 -10.91 9.14 22.23
N HIS A 514 -10.20 8.58 21.26
CA HIS A 514 -8.84 8.09 21.46
C HIS A 514 -7.74 8.97 20.85
N ASN A 515 -8.10 9.90 19.96
CA ASN A 515 -7.11 10.65 19.19
C ASN A 515 -7.26 12.17 19.26
N THR A 516 -8.27 12.71 19.97
CA THR A 516 -8.38 14.16 20.19
C THR A 516 -7.17 14.68 20.94
N ASN A 517 -6.53 15.73 20.42
CA ASN A 517 -5.43 16.41 21.08
C ASN A 517 -5.96 17.58 21.92
N SER A 518 -6.08 17.38 23.24
CA SER A 518 -6.49 18.43 24.19
C SER A 518 -5.36 19.39 24.60
N GLN A 519 -4.13 19.14 24.13
CA GLN A 519 -2.94 19.95 24.44
C GLN A 519 -2.60 20.92 23.30
N TYR A 520 -3.47 21.09 22.30
CA TYR A 520 -3.17 21.89 21.11
C TYR A 520 -3.08 23.38 21.47
N GLN A 521 -1.88 23.96 21.41
CA GLN A 521 -1.64 25.36 21.75
C GLN A 521 -1.39 26.22 20.51
N THR A 522 -2.06 27.37 20.47
CA THR A 522 -1.93 28.35 19.38
C THR A 522 -1.51 29.70 19.96
N LEU A 523 -0.53 30.33 19.31
CA LEU A 523 -0.07 31.67 19.68
C LEU A 523 -1.19 32.69 19.45
N VAL A 524 -1.45 33.53 20.44
CA VAL A 524 -2.40 34.64 20.32
C VAL A 524 -1.72 35.76 19.53
N LYS A 525 -2.10 35.90 18.26
CA LYS A 525 -1.58 36.97 17.40
C LYS A 525 -2.29 38.30 17.71
N PRO A 526 -1.56 39.43 17.75
CA PRO A 526 -2.18 40.75 17.82
C PRO A 526 -3.00 41.01 16.54
N PRO A 527 -4.01 41.91 16.58
CA PRO A 527 -4.72 42.34 15.38
C PRO A 527 -3.75 42.85 14.30
N PRO A 528 -4.08 42.67 13.00
CA PRO A 528 -3.23 43.17 11.91
C PRO A 528 -2.91 44.67 12.09
N GLY A 529 -1.62 45.03 12.05
CA GLY A 529 -1.16 46.41 12.18
C GLY A 529 -0.93 46.90 13.62
N GLN A 530 -1.16 46.07 14.64
CA GLN A 530 -0.83 46.38 16.04
C GLN A 530 0.45 45.67 16.50
N PRO A 531 1.32 46.31 17.31
CA PRO A 531 2.49 45.67 17.88
C PRO A 531 2.09 44.54 18.84
N ALA A 532 2.96 43.56 19.01
CA ALA A 532 2.76 42.51 19.99
C ALA A 532 2.65 43.11 21.40
N PRO A 533 1.71 42.63 22.24
CA PRO A 533 1.59 43.13 23.61
C PRO A 533 2.91 42.92 24.38
N PRO A 534 3.29 43.85 25.27
CA PRO A 534 4.50 43.71 26.07
C PRO A 534 4.39 42.50 27.01
N GLY A 535 5.48 41.71 27.10
CA GLY A 535 5.54 40.49 27.91
C GLY A 535 5.81 39.22 27.08
N PRO A 536 5.85 38.04 27.73
CA PRO A 536 6.07 36.78 27.04
C PRO A 536 4.89 36.43 26.11
N PRO A 537 5.13 35.72 25.00
CA PRO A 537 4.08 35.38 24.06
C PRO A 537 3.01 34.48 24.73
N ARG A 538 1.74 34.84 24.52
CA ARG A 538 0.60 34.15 25.13
C ARG A 538 0.03 33.09 24.19
N TYR A 539 -0.24 31.91 24.73
CA TYR A 539 -0.86 30.80 24.00
C TYR A 539 -2.26 30.49 24.53
N VAL A 540 -3.14 30.00 23.66
CA VAL A 540 -4.46 29.45 24.02
C VAL A 540 -4.44 27.96 23.74
N THR A 541 -4.86 27.17 24.73
CA THR A 541 -5.05 25.73 24.60
C THR A 541 -6.45 25.45 24.09
N SER A 542 -6.54 24.52 23.15
CA SER A 542 -7.79 24.06 22.53
C SER A 542 -7.72 22.55 22.30
N SER A 543 -8.87 21.94 22.00
CA SER A 543 -8.92 20.54 21.55
C SER A 543 -9.01 20.48 20.03
N GLU A 544 -8.09 19.74 19.40
CA GLU A 544 -8.06 19.55 17.95
C GLU A 544 -8.34 18.09 17.61
N MET A 545 -9.20 17.87 16.62
CA MET A 545 -9.52 16.56 16.07
C MET A 545 -9.92 16.68 14.60
N SER A 546 -9.11 16.16 13.68
CA SER A 546 -9.34 16.24 12.23
C SER A 546 -9.42 14.89 11.53
N ILE A 547 -9.27 13.78 12.26
CA ILE A 547 -9.23 12.43 11.68
C ILE A 547 -10.65 11.87 11.60
N GLU A 548 -11.10 11.55 10.40
CA GLU A 548 -12.44 11.04 10.13
C GLU A 548 -12.36 9.85 9.17
N PHE A 549 -13.14 8.83 9.43
CA PHE A 549 -13.47 7.79 8.47
C PHE A 549 -14.45 8.35 7.43
N GLU A 550 -14.30 7.85 6.21
CA GLU A 550 -15.26 7.87 5.12
C GLU A 550 -15.68 6.41 4.84
N VAL A 551 -16.89 6.22 4.33
CA VAL A 551 -17.42 4.89 3.99
C VAL A 551 -17.76 4.86 2.52
N ASP A 552 -17.20 3.89 1.82
CA ASP A 552 -17.53 3.57 0.43
C ASP A 552 -18.25 2.21 0.35
N GLY A 553 -19.29 2.15 -0.48
CA GLY A 553 -20.16 0.98 -0.65
C GLY A 553 -21.63 1.30 -0.31
N PRO A 554 -22.48 0.26 -0.17
CA PRO A 554 -22.13 -1.16 -0.25
C PRO A 554 -21.78 -1.60 -1.68
N TYR A 555 -20.92 -2.61 -1.78
CA TYR A 555 -20.48 -3.21 -3.05
C TYR A 555 -21.19 -4.53 -3.35
N ARG A 556 -21.26 -4.90 -4.64
CA ARG A 556 -21.88 -6.16 -5.07
C ARG A 556 -21.05 -7.36 -4.73
N ALA A 557 -19.75 -7.30 -5.01
CA ALA A 557 -18.84 -8.42 -4.85
C ALA A 557 -17.42 -7.97 -4.53
N MET A 558 -16.71 -8.79 -3.76
CA MET A 558 -15.29 -8.69 -3.50
C MET A 558 -14.63 -10.07 -3.62
N ILE A 559 -13.54 -10.15 -4.37
CA ILE A 559 -12.78 -11.38 -4.62
C ILE A 559 -11.35 -11.20 -4.10
N LEU A 560 -10.95 -12.07 -3.18
CA LEU A 560 -9.62 -12.07 -2.56
C LEU A 560 -8.89 -13.40 -2.84
N PRO A 561 -7.66 -13.35 -3.39
CA PRO A 561 -6.88 -14.55 -3.68
C PRO A 561 -6.22 -15.12 -2.42
N ALA A 562 -5.82 -16.38 -2.47
CA ALA A 562 -5.11 -17.07 -1.40
C ALA A 562 -3.66 -17.41 -1.79
N SER A 563 -2.78 -17.51 -0.80
CA SER A 563 -1.39 -17.94 -1.02
C SER A 563 -1.29 -19.43 -1.32
N LYS A 564 -0.27 -19.81 -2.10
CA LYS A 564 0.13 -21.22 -2.27
C LYS A 564 0.83 -21.78 -1.04
N GLU A 565 1.39 -20.91 -0.19
CA GLU A 565 2.13 -21.28 1.01
C GLU A 565 1.23 -21.23 2.25
N GLU A 566 1.28 -22.28 3.08
CA GLU A 566 0.51 -22.37 4.32
C GLU A 566 0.84 -21.20 5.26
N GLY A 567 -0.20 -20.60 5.86
CA GLY A 567 -0.06 -19.52 6.83
C GLY A 567 0.39 -18.17 6.25
N LYS A 568 0.64 -18.07 4.94
CA LYS A 568 0.86 -16.81 4.25
C LYS A 568 -0.41 -16.32 3.56
N SER A 569 -0.61 -15.02 3.52
CA SER A 569 -1.71 -14.39 2.80
C SER A 569 -1.19 -13.44 1.73
N ILE A 570 -1.98 -13.20 0.69
CA ILE A 570 -1.61 -12.33 -0.43
C ILE A 570 -2.21 -10.95 -0.17
N LYS A 571 -1.39 -10.07 0.37
CA LYS A 571 -1.77 -8.68 0.68
C LYS A 571 -1.89 -7.83 -0.59
N LYS A 572 -2.76 -6.81 -0.56
CA LYS A 572 -2.92 -5.80 -1.64
C LYS A 572 -3.31 -6.40 -2.99
N ARG A 573 -4.08 -7.50 -2.99
CA ARG A 573 -4.65 -8.08 -4.21
C ARG A 573 -6.13 -8.38 -4.01
N TYR A 574 -6.99 -7.66 -4.70
CA TYR A 574 -8.43 -7.85 -4.64
C TYR A 574 -9.11 -7.24 -5.87
N ALA A 575 -10.29 -7.77 -6.20
CA ALA A 575 -11.19 -7.24 -7.22
C ALA A 575 -12.54 -6.92 -6.57
N VAL A 576 -13.08 -5.73 -6.84
CA VAL A 576 -14.31 -5.21 -6.24
C VAL A 576 -15.24 -4.74 -7.34
N PHE A 577 -16.53 -5.07 -7.23
CA PHE A 577 -17.56 -4.77 -8.22
C PHE A 577 -18.70 -3.96 -7.63
N ASN A 578 -19.19 -2.99 -8.40
CA ASN A 578 -20.39 -2.21 -8.12
C ASN A 578 -21.66 -3.04 -8.37
N HIS A 579 -22.80 -2.55 -7.88
CA HIS A 579 -24.12 -3.18 -8.10
C HIS A 579 -24.53 -3.25 -9.57
N ASP A 580 -24.09 -2.32 -10.40
CA ASP A 580 -24.30 -2.35 -11.85
C ASP A 580 -23.44 -3.41 -12.59
N GLY A 581 -22.55 -4.11 -11.87
CA GLY A 581 -21.62 -5.09 -12.43
C GLY A 581 -20.31 -4.50 -12.95
N SER A 582 -20.13 -3.17 -12.92
CA SER A 582 -18.89 -2.53 -13.29
C SER A 582 -17.78 -2.80 -12.26
N LEU A 583 -16.55 -2.92 -12.75
CA LEU A 583 -15.36 -3.10 -11.91
C LEU A 583 -15.05 -1.78 -11.18
N ALA A 584 -15.29 -1.75 -9.87
CA ALA A 584 -15.02 -0.60 -9.02
C ALA A 584 -13.52 -0.44 -8.77
N GLU A 585 -12.85 -1.53 -8.38
CA GLU A 585 -11.43 -1.52 -8.07
C GLU A 585 -10.75 -2.86 -8.38
N LEU A 586 -9.51 -2.79 -8.89
CA LEU A 586 -8.68 -3.96 -9.15
C LEU A 586 -7.23 -3.67 -8.76
N LYS A 587 -6.77 -4.33 -7.69
CA LYS A 587 -5.47 -4.06 -7.08
C LYS A 587 -4.52 -5.24 -7.20
N GLY A 588 -3.25 -4.93 -7.48
CA GLY A 588 -2.11 -5.83 -7.34
C GLY A 588 -2.01 -7.02 -8.30
N PHE A 589 -3.05 -7.33 -9.08
CA PHE A 589 -3.08 -8.39 -10.09
C PHE A 589 -2.24 -8.09 -11.34
N GLU A 590 -1.77 -9.15 -11.98
CA GLU A 590 -0.88 -9.16 -13.14
C GLU A 590 -1.49 -8.41 -14.35
N VAL A 591 -2.83 -8.45 -14.52
CA VAL A 591 -3.55 -7.68 -15.56
C VAL A 591 -3.27 -6.17 -15.51
N LYS A 592 -3.03 -5.58 -14.32
CA LYS A 592 -2.67 -4.16 -14.14
C LYS A 592 -1.16 -3.90 -14.18
N ARG A 593 -0.31 -4.93 -14.17
CA ARG A 593 1.17 -4.78 -14.14
C ARG A 593 1.76 -4.60 -15.53
N ARG A 594 2.90 -3.91 -15.61
CA ARG A 594 3.71 -3.81 -16.84
C ARG A 594 4.45 -5.12 -17.05
N GLY A 595 4.47 -5.60 -18.28
CA GLY A 595 5.03 -6.92 -18.56
C GLY A 595 4.12 -8.04 -18.06
N GLU A 596 4.74 -9.09 -17.52
CA GLU A 596 4.12 -10.37 -17.14
C GLU A 596 3.66 -11.21 -18.34
N LEU A 597 3.36 -12.48 -18.07
CA LEU A 597 2.86 -13.42 -19.06
C LEU A 597 1.46 -13.01 -19.54
N LYS A 598 1.30 -12.73 -20.84
CA LYS A 598 0.05 -12.22 -21.42
C LYS A 598 -1.13 -13.18 -21.18
N LEU A 599 -0.91 -14.49 -21.29
CA LEU A 599 -1.88 -15.54 -20.96
C LEU A 599 -2.59 -15.30 -19.62
N ILE A 600 -1.82 -15.00 -18.57
CA ILE A 600 -2.36 -14.76 -17.22
C ILE A 600 -3.17 -13.49 -17.17
N LYS A 601 -2.76 -12.46 -17.91
CA LYS A 601 -3.48 -11.17 -17.94
C LYS A 601 -4.84 -11.31 -18.61
N VAL A 602 -4.92 -12.07 -19.72
CA VAL A 602 -6.17 -12.31 -20.43
C VAL A 602 -7.08 -13.24 -19.61
N PHE A 603 -6.53 -14.32 -19.06
CA PHE A 603 -7.24 -15.18 -18.11
C PHE A 603 -7.83 -14.38 -16.95
N GLN A 604 -7.05 -13.48 -16.34
CA GLN A 604 -7.53 -12.63 -15.24
C GLN A 604 -8.65 -11.67 -15.68
N ALA A 605 -8.50 -11.03 -16.83
CA ALA A 605 -9.52 -10.11 -17.34
C ALA A 605 -10.88 -10.80 -17.50
N GLU A 606 -10.89 -12.04 -18.00
CA GLU A 606 -12.11 -12.80 -18.22
C GLU A 606 -12.66 -13.45 -16.94
N VAL A 607 -11.80 -14.03 -16.11
CA VAL A 607 -12.24 -14.77 -14.93
C VAL A 607 -12.91 -13.87 -13.90
N PHE A 608 -12.49 -12.61 -13.78
CA PHE A 608 -13.02 -11.70 -12.76
C PHE A 608 -14.50 -11.36 -12.99
N GLU A 609 -14.92 -11.17 -14.24
CA GLU A 609 -16.32 -10.90 -14.57
C GLU A 609 -17.21 -12.12 -14.28
N GLN A 610 -16.70 -13.33 -14.48
CA GLN A 610 -17.45 -14.57 -14.22
C GLN A 610 -17.75 -14.85 -12.74
N PHE A 611 -17.06 -14.20 -11.79
CA PHE A 611 -17.41 -14.30 -10.37
C PHE A 611 -18.77 -13.67 -10.04
N LEU A 612 -19.36 -12.88 -10.95
CA LEU A 612 -20.69 -12.31 -10.80
C LEU A 612 -21.82 -13.27 -11.24
N SER A 613 -21.47 -14.41 -11.87
CA SER A 613 -22.39 -15.43 -12.34
C SER A 613 -22.78 -16.43 -11.23
N GLY A 614 -23.91 -17.13 -11.40
CA GLY A 614 -24.42 -18.13 -10.44
C GLY A 614 -25.21 -17.55 -9.28
N GLY A 615 -26.21 -18.30 -8.79
CA GLY A 615 -27.07 -17.94 -7.65
C GLY A 615 -26.61 -18.52 -6.32
N THR A 616 -25.66 -19.47 -6.35
CA THR A 616 -25.00 -20.03 -5.16
C THR A 616 -23.48 -19.90 -5.27
N LEU A 617 -22.78 -20.02 -4.14
CA LEU A 617 -21.31 -20.00 -4.14
C LEU A 617 -20.72 -21.13 -4.99
N GLU A 618 -21.34 -22.30 -5.00
CA GLU A 618 -20.90 -23.44 -5.83
C GLU A 618 -21.09 -23.16 -7.32
N GLU A 619 -22.23 -22.61 -7.73
CA GLU A 619 -22.48 -22.22 -9.12
C GLU A 619 -21.53 -21.13 -9.61
N CYS A 620 -21.22 -20.15 -8.75
CA CYS A 620 -20.23 -19.12 -9.02
C CYS A 620 -18.84 -19.73 -9.32
N TYR A 621 -18.36 -20.60 -8.44
CA TYR A 621 -17.08 -21.29 -8.65
C TYR A 621 -17.11 -22.23 -9.86
N ARG A 622 -18.26 -22.82 -10.21
CA ARG A 622 -18.43 -23.65 -11.41
C ARG A 622 -18.32 -22.81 -12.68
N ALA A 623 -18.93 -21.63 -12.74
CA ALA A 623 -18.82 -20.71 -13.87
C ALA A 623 -17.36 -20.26 -14.09
N VAL A 624 -16.68 -19.93 -12.99
CA VAL A 624 -15.26 -19.54 -13.00
C VAL A 624 -14.34 -20.71 -13.37
N ALA A 625 -14.66 -21.93 -12.94
CA ALA A 625 -13.92 -23.14 -13.31
C ALA A 625 -14.02 -23.45 -14.81
N ALA A 626 -15.17 -23.22 -15.44
CA ALA A 626 -15.33 -23.41 -16.89
C ALA A 626 -14.36 -22.52 -17.69
N VAL A 627 -14.14 -21.27 -17.26
CA VAL A 627 -13.11 -20.40 -17.86
C VAL A 627 -11.72 -21.00 -17.65
N ALA A 628 -11.40 -21.43 -16.43
CA ALA A 628 -10.10 -22.04 -16.14
C ALA A 628 -9.82 -23.29 -16.99
N ASP A 629 -10.81 -24.17 -17.15
CA ASP A 629 -10.69 -25.38 -17.96
C ASP A 629 -10.48 -25.06 -19.43
N ARG A 630 -11.20 -24.08 -19.99
CA ARG A 630 -11.01 -23.64 -21.38
C ARG A 630 -9.58 -23.11 -21.62
N TRP A 631 -9.02 -22.36 -20.67
CA TRP A 631 -7.63 -21.90 -20.76
C TRP A 631 -6.60 -23.03 -20.55
N LEU A 632 -6.93 -24.04 -19.75
CA LEU A 632 -6.10 -25.25 -19.63
C LEU A 632 -6.15 -26.10 -20.90
N ASP A 633 -7.30 -26.15 -21.61
CA ASP A 633 -7.45 -26.86 -22.88
C ASP A 633 -6.55 -26.25 -23.97
N LEU A 634 -6.46 -24.91 -24.04
CA LEU A 634 -5.53 -24.22 -24.93
C LEU A 634 -4.07 -24.69 -24.71
N LEU A 635 -3.64 -24.84 -23.45
CA LEU A 635 -2.28 -25.30 -23.14
C LEU A 635 -2.10 -26.81 -23.38
N ASP A 636 -3.10 -27.63 -23.06
CA ASP A 636 -3.02 -29.08 -23.19
C ASP A 636 -3.07 -29.52 -24.67
N THR A 637 -3.81 -28.79 -25.50
CA THR A 637 -3.83 -28.95 -26.97
C THR A 637 -2.66 -28.25 -27.67
N ARG A 638 -1.77 -27.59 -26.91
CA ARG A 638 -0.62 -26.83 -27.43
C ARG A 638 -1.00 -25.75 -28.45
N GLY A 639 -2.19 -25.15 -28.28
CA GLY A 639 -2.69 -24.08 -29.15
C GLY A 639 -2.80 -24.50 -30.61
N VAL A 640 -3.20 -25.74 -30.90
CA VAL A 640 -3.33 -26.27 -32.27
C VAL A 640 -4.31 -25.47 -33.13
N ASP A 641 -5.35 -24.89 -32.51
CA ASP A 641 -6.39 -24.10 -33.20
C ASP A 641 -6.05 -22.61 -33.31
N LEU A 642 -4.84 -22.19 -32.91
CA LEU A 642 -4.39 -20.80 -32.98
C LEU A 642 -3.34 -20.62 -34.07
N GLU A 643 -3.27 -19.43 -34.66
CA GLU A 643 -2.15 -19.06 -35.52
C GLU A 643 -0.88 -18.78 -34.69
N ASP A 644 0.31 -18.91 -35.28
CA ASP A 644 1.59 -18.75 -34.58
C ASP A 644 1.74 -17.36 -33.93
N GLU A 645 1.28 -16.32 -34.62
CA GLU A 645 1.33 -14.95 -34.13
C GLU A 645 0.41 -14.75 -32.92
N GLU A 646 -0.81 -15.27 -32.98
CA GLU A 646 -1.77 -15.23 -31.88
C GLU A 646 -1.26 -16.03 -30.67
N LEU A 647 -0.72 -17.22 -30.92
CA LEU A 647 -0.14 -18.07 -29.88
C LEU A 647 1.03 -17.36 -29.19
N LEU A 648 1.99 -16.82 -29.95
CA LEU A 648 3.10 -16.02 -29.43
C LEU A 648 2.60 -14.81 -28.64
N GLY A 649 1.52 -14.18 -29.09
CA GLY A 649 0.82 -13.14 -28.36
C GLY A 649 0.40 -13.57 -26.96
N TYR A 650 -0.16 -14.77 -26.79
CA TYR A 650 -0.58 -15.28 -25.48
C TYR A 650 0.58 -15.78 -24.61
N ILE A 651 1.54 -16.52 -25.15
CA ILE A 651 2.58 -17.19 -24.35
C ILE A 651 3.85 -16.36 -24.15
N SER A 652 3.93 -15.18 -24.78
CA SER A 652 5.04 -14.25 -24.56
C SER A 652 4.96 -13.56 -23.19
N GLU A 653 6.14 -13.33 -22.64
CA GLU A 653 6.35 -12.50 -21.46
C GLU A 653 7.21 -11.29 -21.86
N ALA A 654 6.83 -10.10 -21.41
CA ALA A 654 7.59 -8.87 -21.64
C ALA A 654 8.20 -8.38 -20.33
N THR A 655 9.48 -8.03 -20.34
CA THR A 655 10.17 -7.43 -19.20
C THR A 655 11.02 -6.25 -19.67
N THR A 656 10.77 -5.07 -19.11
CA THR A 656 11.57 -3.88 -19.40
C THR A 656 12.75 -3.78 -18.44
N MET A 657 13.97 -3.69 -18.98
CA MET A 657 15.19 -3.53 -18.20
C MET A 657 15.34 -2.08 -17.71
N SER A 658 15.56 -1.88 -16.41
CA SER A 658 15.65 -0.54 -15.83
C SER A 658 17.02 0.13 -16.00
N LYS A 659 18.04 -0.64 -16.35
CA LYS A 659 19.42 -0.19 -16.58
C LYS A 659 19.96 -0.71 -17.90
N ALA A 660 21.12 -0.21 -18.33
CA ALA A 660 21.82 -0.77 -19.48
C ALA A 660 22.30 -2.20 -19.20
N LEU A 661 22.44 -3.02 -20.25
CA LEU A 661 22.85 -4.43 -20.14
C LEU A 661 24.19 -4.60 -19.41
N ALA A 662 25.16 -3.71 -19.65
CA ALA A 662 26.47 -3.72 -19.01
C ALA A 662 26.41 -3.59 -17.48
N GLU A 663 25.40 -2.89 -16.93
CA GLU A 663 25.24 -2.75 -15.48
C GLU A 663 24.68 -3.99 -14.78
N TYR A 664 24.25 -5.00 -15.54
CA TYR A 664 23.71 -6.27 -15.02
C TYR A 664 24.74 -7.40 -15.00
N GLU A 665 26.02 -7.13 -15.26
CA GLU A 665 27.08 -8.14 -15.28
C GLU A 665 27.08 -9.01 -14.00
N GLY A 666 27.22 -10.33 -14.18
CA GLY A 666 27.18 -11.31 -13.09
C GLY A 666 25.79 -11.67 -12.55
N ARG A 667 24.70 -11.06 -13.05
CA ARG A 667 23.32 -11.42 -12.70
C ARG A 667 22.69 -12.31 -13.77
N LYS A 668 21.80 -13.21 -13.36
CA LYS A 668 21.04 -14.10 -14.26
C LYS A 668 19.55 -13.80 -14.17
N SER A 669 18.90 -13.56 -15.31
CA SER A 669 17.44 -13.44 -15.44
C SER A 669 17.01 -13.70 -16.88
N CYS A 670 15.72 -13.99 -17.12
CA CYS A 670 15.20 -14.18 -18.47
C CYS A 670 15.41 -12.93 -19.34
N ALA A 671 15.23 -11.74 -18.78
CA ALA A 671 15.45 -10.48 -19.49
C ALA A 671 16.92 -10.30 -19.91
N ILE A 672 17.88 -10.61 -19.03
CA ILE A 672 19.32 -10.53 -19.35
C ILE A 672 19.69 -11.51 -20.46
N SER A 673 19.23 -12.77 -20.37
CA SER A 673 19.49 -13.76 -21.43
C SER A 673 18.86 -13.36 -22.75
N THR A 674 17.64 -12.81 -22.72
CA THR A 674 16.95 -12.29 -23.92
C THR A 674 17.73 -11.13 -24.54
N ALA A 675 18.18 -10.16 -23.73
CA ALA A 675 18.99 -9.04 -24.19
C ALA A 675 20.32 -9.48 -24.82
N ASN A 676 21.03 -10.42 -24.17
CA ASN A 676 22.25 -11.00 -24.72
C ASN A 676 22.00 -11.74 -26.05
N ARG A 677 20.88 -12.46 -26.16
CA ARG A 677 20.49 -13.16 -27.40
C ARG A 677 20.10 -12.19 -28.51
N LEU A 678 19.36 -11.13 -28.18
CA LEU A 678 19.05 -10.05 -29.10
C LEU A 678 20.32 -9.34 -29.57
N ALA A 679 21.31 -9.13 -28.70
CA ALA A 679 22.56 -8.47 -29.05
C ALA A 679 23.37 -9.31 -30.04
N ALA A 680 23.45 -10.63 -29.79
CA ALA A 680 24.08 -11.57 -30.71
C ALA A 680 23.33 -11.71 -32.05
N PHE A 681 22.00 -11.57 -32.05
CA PHE A 681 21.13 -11.75 -33.22
C PHE A 681 21.00 -10.47 -34.08
N LEU A 682 20.77 -9.32 -33.47
CA LEU A 682 20.49 -8.03 -34.13
C LEU A 682 21.70 -7.06 -34.13
N GLY A 683 22.75 -7.37 -33.39
CA GLY A 683 23.94 -6.53 -33.21
C GLY A 683 23.92 -5.62 -31.97
N ASP A 684 25.09 -5.38 -31.39
CA ASP A 684 25.27 -4.68 -30.10
C ASP A 684 24.82 -3.22 -30.10
N GLU A 685 24.85 -2.52 -31.24
CA GLU A 685 24.54 -1.08 -31.28
C GLU A 685 23.09 -0.75 -30.95
N ARG A 686 22.16 -1.68 -31.19
CA ARG A 686 20.71 -1.47 -30.94
C ARG A 686 20.30 -1.67 -29.47
N ILE A 687 21.22 -2.10 -28.58
CA ILE A 687 20.87 -2.69 -27.26
C ILE A 687 21.62 -2.03 -26.08
N LYS A 688 22.37 -0.94 -26.34
CA LYS A 688 23.18 -0.25 -25.31
C LYS A 688 22.34 0.56 -24.31
N ASP A 689 21.16 1.01 -24.71
CA ASP A 689 20.37 1.96 -23.93
C ASP A 689 19.56 1.31 -22.81
N LYS A 690 19.36 2.07 -21.73
CA LYS A 690 18.43 1.72 -20.65
C LYS A 690 16.99 1.66 -21.19
N GLY A 691 16.16 0.80 -20.61
CA GLY A 691 14.74 0.70 -20.98
C GLY A 691 14.42 -0.31 -22.07
N LEU A 692 15.37 -1.18 -22.46
CA LEU A 692 15.14 -2.26 -23.41
C LEU A 692 13.95 -3.13 -22.98
N ASN A 693 12.98 -3.32 -23.86
CA ASN A 693 11.86 -4.23 -23.65
C ASN A 693 12.21 -5.62 -24.18
N CYS A 694 12.43 -6.56 -23.28
CA CYS A 694 12.72 -7.96 -23.62
C CYS A 694 11.42 -8.74 -23.69
N THR A 695 10.96 -9.05 -24.90
CA THR A 695 9.82 -9.94 -25.14
C THR A 695 10.33 -11.34 -25.49
N TYR A 696 9.97 -12.35 -24.71
CA TYR A 696 10.53 -13.70 -24.82
C TYR A 696 9.50 -14.80 -24.54
N VAL A 697 9.84 -16.00 -25.00
CA VAL A 697 9.20 -17.27 -24.63
C VAL A 697 10.20 -18.20 -23.95
N ILE A 698 9.72 -19.18 -23.19
CA ILE A 698 10.57 -20.16 -22.51
C ILE A 698 10.64 -21.44 -23.34
N ALA A 699 11.83 -21.81 -23.78
CA ALA A 699 12.09 -23.03 -24.55
C ALA A 699 12.17 -24.26 -23.66
N ARG A 700 11.74 -25.44 -24.14
CA ARG A 700 11.85 -26.70 -23.38
C ARG A 700 13.29 -27.20 -23.24
N GLN A 701 14.14 -26.90 -24.23
CA GLN A 701 15.54 -27.32 -24.25
C GLN A 701 16.50 -26.12 -24.09
N PRO A 702 17.70 -26.34 -23.50
CA PRO A 702 18.15 -27.58 -22.84
C PRO A 702 17.47 -27.77 -21.47
N ALA A 703 16.83 -28.93 -21.24
CA ALA A 703 16.03 -29.16 -20.02
C ALA A 703 16.84 -29.09 -18.71
N THR A 704 18.17 -29.27 -18.78
CA THR A 704 19.08 -29.15 -17.63
C THR A 704 19.36 -27.70 -17.22
N GLN A 705 19.04 -26.72 -18.06
CA GLN A 705 19.29 -25.31 -17.79
C GLN A 705 18.14 -24.65 -17.01
N PRO A 706 18.47 -23.69 -16.13
CA PRO A 706 17.45 -22.92 -15.42
C PRO A 706 16.59 -22.11 -16.41
N THR A 707 15.35 -21.81 -16.02
CA THR A 707 14.40 -21.03 -16.84
C THR A 707 15.00 -19.72 -17.39
N SER A 708 15.85 -19.06 -16.62
CA SER A 708 16.51 -17.81 -17.04
C SER A 708 17.39 -17.98 -18.29
N GLU A 709 17.99 -19.15 -18.49
CA GLU A 709 18.88 -19.42 -19.63
C GLU A 709 18.11 -19.95 -20.86
N ARG A 710 16.86 -20.39 -20.68
CA ARG A 710 16.00 -20.90 -21.75
C ARG A 710 15.11 -19.84 -22.42
N ALA A 711 15.23 -18.58 -22.03
CA ALA A 711 14.44 -17.47 -22.57
C ALA A 711 14.85 -17.12 -24.02
N ILE A 712 13.95 -17.31 -25.00
CA ILE A 712 14.17 -17.04 -26.43
C ILE A 712 13.43 -15.75 -26.82
N PRO A 713 14.11 -14.78 -27.49
CA PRO A 713 13.44 -13.58 -27.99
C PRO A 713 12.39 -13.91 -29.05
N VAL A 714 11.19 -13.34 -28.93
CA VAL A 714 10.07 -13.60 -29.87
C VAL A 714 10.41 -13.17 -31.31
N SER A 715 11.23 -12.14 -31.47
CA SER A 715 11.63 -11.62 -32.80
C SER A 715 12.35 -12.66 -33.68
N ILE A 716 12.86 -13.76 -33.12
CA ILE A 716 13.49 -14.81 -33.92
C ILE A 716 12.49 -15.57 -34.81
N PHE A 717 11.21 -15.64 -34.41
CA PHE A 717 10.19 -16.36 -35.17
C PHE A 717 9.71 -15.59 -36.41
N SER A 718 10.01 -14.29 -36.49
CA SER A 718 9.76 -13.43 -37.66
C SER A 718 11.00 -13.23 -38.54
N ALA A 719 12.14 -13.84 -38.19
CA ALA A 719 13.39 -13.72 -38.93
C ALA A 719 13.42 -14.62 -40.17
N GLU A 720 14.38 -14.40 -41.07
CA GLU A 720 14.60 -15.28 -42.22
C GLU A 720 14.79 -16.74 -41.79
N PRO A 721 14.17 -17.74 -42.47
CA PRO A 721 14.17 -19.14 -42.02
C PRO A 721 15.54 -19.73 -41.71
N ALA A 722 16.56 -19.41 -42.53
CA ALA A 722 17.92 -19.88 -42.33
C ALA A 722 18.55 -19.30 -41.04
N VAL A 723 18.32 -18.01 -40.79
CA VAL A 723 18.83 -17.29 -39.61
C VAL A 723 18.12 -17.80 -38.35
N ALA A 724 16.79 -17.87 -38.38
CA ALA A 724 15.98 -18.37 -37.28
C ALA A 724 16.41 -19.77 -36.85
N ARG A 725 16.57 -20.69 -37.83
CA ARG A 725 16.98 -22.07 -37.56
C ARG A 725 18.38 -22.17 -36.98
N ALA A 726 19.35 -21.39 -37.47
CA ALA A 726 20.72 -21.41 -36.95
C ALA A 726 20.78 -21.00 -35.48
N TRP A 727 20.10 -19.91 -35.11
CA TRP A 727 20.06 -19.41 -33.74
C TRP A 727 19.22 -20.30 -32.82
N LEU A 728 18.06 -20.78 -33.26
CA LEU A 728 17.23 -21.70 -32.47
C LEU A 728 17.96 -23.00 -32.17
N ARG A 729 18.70 -23.58 -33.13
CA ARG A 729 19.55 -24.76 -32.87
C ARG A 729 20.62 -24.46 -31.83
N LYS A 730 21.28 -23.31 -31.91
CA LYS A 730 22.30 -22.89 -30.93
C LYS A 730 21.71 -22.71 -29.54
N TRP A 731 20.52 -22.10 -29.43
CA TRP A 731 19.89 -21.80 -28.15
C TRP A 731 19.15 -22.98 -27.52
N CYS A 732 18.66 -23.93 -28.33
CA CYS A 732 17.92 -25.11 -27.89
C CYS A 732 18.78 -26.38 -27.84
N GLY A 733 20.10 -26.29 -28.04
CA GLY A 733 21.00 -27.46 -27.98
C GLY A 733 20.82 -28.46 -29.14
N GLY A 734 20.40 -27.99 -30.31
CA GLY A 734 20.28 -28.77 -31.55
C GLY A 734 18.89 -29.31 -31.85
N ASP A 735 18.04 -29.53 -30.84
CA ASP A 735 16.64 -29.94 -31.02
C ASP A 735 15.75 -28.72 -31.31
N VAL A 736 15.16 -28.68 -32.50
CA VAL A 736 14.19 -27.66 -32.92
C VAL A 736 12.90 -28.29 -33.47
N GLY A 737 12.61 -29.54 -33.12
CA GLY A 737 11.38 -30.23 -33.52
C GLY A 737 11.31 -30.71 -34.98
N SER A 738 10.08 -30.99 -35.42
CA SER A 738 9.76 -31.72 -36.67
C SER A 738 9.66 -30.86 -37.94
N GLY A 739 9.96 -29.56 -37.85
CA GLY A 739 9.81 -28.62 -38.97
C GLY A 739 10.67 -28.97 -40.19
N GLY A 740 10.05 -29.03 -41.37
CA GLY A 740 10.70 -29.30 -42.67
C GLY A 740 11.91 -28.37 -42.94
N PRO A 741 12.90 -28.78 -43.74
CA PRO A 741 14.24 -28.16 -43.80
C PRO A 741 14.26 -26.68 -44.21
N ASN A 742 13.21 -26.18 -44.85
CA ASN A 742 13.16 -24.84 -45.47
C ASN A 742 12.32 -23.80 -44.69
N GLY A 743 11.71 -24.16 -43.56
CA GLY A 743 10.86 -23.26 -42.76
C GLY A 743 11.48 -22.82 -41.43
N VAL A 744 10.92 -21.77 -40.83
CA VAL A 744 11.14 -21.44 -39.41
C VAL A 744 10.61 -22.61 -38.55
N PRO A 745 11.34 -23.09 -37.54
CA PRO A 745 10.83 -24.10 -36.62
C PRO A 745 9.52 -23.68 -35.94
N ASP A 746 8.56 -24.60 -35.84
CA ASP A 746 7.27 -24.35 -35.20
C ASP A 746 7.47 -24.00 -33.72
N VAL A 747 6.86 -22.89 -33.28
CA VAL A 747 6.91 -22.43 -31.89
C VAL A 747 6.46 -23.52 -30.91
N ARG A 748 5.48 -24.35 -31.28
CA ARG A 748 4.90 -25.41 -30.44
C ARG A 748 5.89 -26.51 -30.10
N ASP A 749 6.88 -26.73 -30.96
CA ASP A 749 7.95 -27.69 -30.72
C ASP A 749 9.06 -27.12 -29.83
N ILE A 750 9.24 -25.80 -29.84
CA ILE A 750 10.30 -25.11 -29.08
C ILE A 750 9.88 -24.85 -27.63
N VAL A 751 8.64 -24.44 -27.40
CA VAL A 751 8.21 -23.92 -26.10
C VAL A 751 8.01 -25.00 -25.02
N ASP A 752 8.25 -24.61 -23.78
CA ASP A 752 8.03 -25.43 -22.59
C ASP A 752 6.56 -25.33 -22.12
N TRP A 753 5.69 -26.16 -22.69
CA TRP A 753 4.27 -26.19 -22.31
C TRP A 753 4.04 -26.49 -20.83
N ALA A 754 4.90 -27.29 -20.20
CA ALA A 754 4.79 -27.61 -18.77
C ALA A 754 5.01 -26.37 -17.90
N TYR A 755 5.99 -25.53 -18.26
CA TYR A 755 6.22 -24.24 -17.60
C TYR A 755 4.99 -23.33 -17.65
N TYR A 756 4.39 -23.16 -18.83
CA TYR A 756 3.19 -22.32 -18.97
C TYR A 756 1.98 -22.90 -18.24
N ARG A 757 1.82 -24.23 -18.27
CA ARG A 757 0.79 -24.94 -17.51
C ARG A 757 0.95 -24.75 -16.00
N GLU A 758 2.18 -24.78 -15.48
CA GLU A 758 2.45 -24.53 -14.07
C GLU A 758 2.17 -23.07 -13.67
N ARG A 759 2.53 -22.10 -14.53
CA ARG A 759 2.24 -20.67 -14.32
C ARG A 759 0.73 -20.42 -14.27
N LEU A 760 -0.04 -20.95 -15.22
CA LEU A 760 -1.50 -20.84 -15.23
C LEU A 760 -2.13 -21.59 -14.05
N GLY A 761 -1.70 -22.82 -13.78
CA GLY A 761 -2.14 -23.60 -12.63
C GLY A 761 -1.90 -22.86 -11.30
N SER A 762 -0.78 -22.17 -11.16
CA SER A 762 -0.50 -21.33 -10.00
C SER A 762 -1.45 -20.13 -9.88
N ALA A 763 -1.87 -19.52 -11.00
CA ALA A 763 -2.89 -18.47 -10.99
C ALA A 763 -4.28 -19.02 -10.60
N ILE A 764 -4.67 -20.16 -11.19
CA ILE A 764 -5.91 -20.89 -10.88
C ILE A 764 -5.96 -21.28 -9.40
N GLN A 765 -4.86 -21.79 -8.83
CA GLN A 765 -4.77 -22.12 -7.41
C GLN A 765 -5.04 -20.90 -6.53
N LYS A 766 -4.34 -19.78 -6.81
CA LYS A 766 -4.43 -18.56 -6.00
C LYS A 766 -5.82 -17.90 -6.08
N ILE A 767 -6.45 -17.89 -7.26
CA ILE A 767 -7.69 -17.13 -7.51
C ILE A 767 -8.94 -17.99 -7.30
N ILE A 768 -8.88 -19.29 -7.61
CA ILE A 768 -10.05 -20.16 -7.69
C ILE A 768 -9.99 -21.26 -6.62
N THR A 769 -9.04 -22.19 -6.75
CA THR A 769 -9.18 -23.49 -6.06
C THR A 769 -8.86 -23.42 -4.57
N ILE A 770 -7.81 -22.70 -4.17
CA ILE A 770 -7.47 -22.52 -2.75
C ILE A 770 -8.56 -21.69 -2.03
N PRO A 771 -9.01 -20.54 -2.58
CA PRO A 771 -10.15 -19.81 -2.00
C PRO A 771 -11.42 -20.66 -1.88
N ALA A 772 -11.80 -21.43 -2.92
CA ALA A 772 -12.96 -22.32 -2.88
C ALA A 772 -12.87 -23.33 -1.73
N ALA A 773 -11.71 -23.97 -1.56
CA ALA A 773 -11.47 -24.91 -0.47
C ALA A 773 -11.54 -24.27 0.92
N LEU A 774 -11.02 -23.05 1.08
CA LEU A 774 -11.08 -22.32 2.35
C LEU A 774 -12.52 -21.93 2.71
N GLN A 775 -13.35 -21.65 1.71
CA GLN A 775 -14.79 -21.45 1.85
C GLN A 775 -15.61 -22.75 1.98
N GLY A 776 -14.95 -23.92 1.98
CA GLY A 776 -15.56 -25.21 2.26
C GLY A 776 -16.12 -25.95 1.05
N LEU A 777 -15.79 -25.52 -0.17
CA LEU A 777 -16.19 -26.20 -1.40
C LEU A 777 -15.13 -27.21 -1.87
N PRO A 778 -15.54 -28.26 -2.60
CA PRO A 778 -14.59 -29.16 -3.27
C PRO A 778 -13.79 -28.41 -4.33
N ASN A 779 -12.68 -28.99 -4.79
CA ASN A 779 -11.87 -28.38 -5.85
C ASN A 779 -12.70 -28.24 -7.14
N PRO A 780 -13.01 -27.01 -7.59
CA PRO A 780 -13.85 -26.81 -8.76
C PRO A 780 -13.09 -27.04 -10.07
N VAL A 781 -11.74 -27.10 -10.04
CA VAL A 781 -10.88 -27.40 -11.20
C VAL A 781 -9.98 -28.60 -10.88
N PRO A 782 -10.48 -29.86 -10.95
CA PRO A 782 -9.75 -31.06 -10.52
C PRO A 782 -8.43 -31.29 -11.28
N ARG A 783 -8.31 -30.76 -12.50
CA ARG A 783 -7.08 -30.81 -13.33
C ARG A 783 -5.89 -30.09 -12.69
N VAL A 784 -6.14 -29.18 -11.75
CA VAL A 784 -5.13 -28.47 -10.97
C VAL A 784 -5.23 -28.92 -9.52
N LYS A 785 -4.31 -29.79 -9.09
CA LYS A 785 -4.29 -30.34 -7.73
C LYS A 785 -4.00 -29.25 -6.69
N HIS A 786 -4.56 -29.36 -5.50
CA HIS A 786 -4.20 -28.47 -4.39
C HIS A 786 -2.80 -28.77 -3.85
N PRO A 787 -2.15 -27.80 -3.19
CA PRO A 787 -0.97 -28.06 -2.37
C PRO A 787 -1.25 -29.06 -1.24
N ASP A 788 -0.26 -29.86 -0.86
CA ASP A 788 -0.41 -30.93 0.13
C ASP A 788 -0.92 -30.46 1.50
N TRP A 789 -0.47 -29.27 1.94
CA TRP A 789 -0.91 -28.68 3.22
C TRP A 789 -2.43 -28.41 3.24
N LEU A 790 -3.02 -28.05 2.09
CA LEU A 790 -4.44 -27.74 2.00
C LEU A 790 -5.27 -29.02 2.09
N HIS A 791 -4.81 -30.12 1.48
CA HIS A 791 -5.44 -31.44 1.66
C HIS A 791 -5.42 -31.90 3.12
N LYS A 792 -4.32 -31.66 3.84
CA LYS A 792 -4.23 -31.95 5.28
C LYS A 792 -5.27 -31.13 6.06
N ARG A 793 -5.35 -29.83 5.80
CA ARG A 793 -6.29 -28.92 6.48
C ARG A 793 -7.76 -29.23 6.18
N ILE A 794 -8.10 -29.59 4.95
CA ILE A 794 -9.46 -30.04 4.58
C ILE A 794 -9.81 -31.31 5.38
N ARG A 795 -8.90 -32.31 5.39
CA ARG A 795 -9.10 -33.56 6.13
C ARG A 795 -9.35 -33.30 7.62
N GLU A 796 -8.51 -32.49 8.27
CA GLU A 796 -8.68 -32.10 9.69
C GLU A 796 -10.02 -31.40 9.97
N ARG A 797 -10.55 -30.61 9.02
CA ARG A 797 -11.83 -29.93 9.15
C ARG A 797 -13.03 -30.87 8.97
N THR A 798 -12.90 -31.88 8.10
CA THR A 798 -13.94 -32.89 7.84
C THR A 798 -13.90 -34.08 8.79
N ASP A 799 -12.81 -34.27 9.53
CA ASP A 799 -12.67 -35.38 10.48
C ASP A 799 -13.64 -35.19 11.66
N LYS A 800 -14.46 -36.21 11.91
CA LYS A 800 -15.41 -36.24 13.04
C LYS A 800 -14.68 -36.41 14.38
N CYS A 801 -13.44 -36.90 14.35
CA CYS A 801 -12.62 -37.16 15.52
C CYS A 801 -11.49 -36.12 15.60
N GLN A 802 -11.80 -34.88 15.98
CA GLN A 802 -10.77 -33.86 16.21
C GLN A 802 -10.03 -34.14 17.53
N GLN A 803 -8.72 -34.38 17.45
CA GLN A 803 -7.87 -34.48 18.63
C GLN A 803 -7.80 -33.10 19.31
N LEU A 804 -8.48 -32.96 20.45
CA LEU A 804 -8.47 -31.73 21.25
C LEU A 804 -7.04 -31.44 21.72
N ARG A 805 -6.55 -30.21 21.48
CA ARG A 805 -5.25 -29.78 22.00
C ARG A 805 -5.31 -29.82 23.53
N LEU A 806 -4.25 -30.31 24.17
CA LEU A 806 -4.16 -30.42 25.64
C LEU A 806 -4.41 -29.06 26.32
N THR A 807 -3.96 -27.96 25.69
CA THR A 807 -4.19 -26.58 26.14
C THR A 807 -5.67 -26.17 26.13
N ASP A 808 -6.43 -26.61 25.12
CA ASP A 808 -7.86 -26.32 25.01
C ASP A 808 -8.67 -27.15 26.01
N MET A 809 -8.20 -28.37 26.30
CA MET A 809 -8.77 -29.23 27.32
C MET A 809 -8.51 -28.67 28.73
N LEU A 810 -7.29 -28.24 29.01
CA LEU A 810 -6.89 -27.63 30.28
C LEU A 810 -7.54 -26.25 30.52
N SER A 811 -7.71 -25.43 29.48
CA SER A 811 -8.41 -24.15 29.60
C SER A 811 -9.91 -24.34 29.84
N ARG A 812 -10.55 -25.32 29.19
CA ARG A 812 -11.93 -25.72 29.49
C ARG A 812 -12.07 -26.28 30.90
N MET A 813 -11.12 -27.09 31.37
CA MET A 813 -11.11 -27.57 32.76
C MET A 813 -10.95 -26.43 33.76
N ARG A 814 -10.09 -25.44 33.48
CA ARG A 814 -9.95 -24.24 34.32
C ARG A 814 -11.21 -23.38 34.32
N ALA A 815 -11.84 -23.17 33.17
CA ALA A 815 -13.10 -22.44 33.07
C ALA A 815 -14.25 -23.17 33.79
N SER A 816 -14.31 -24.50 33.67
CA SER A 816 -15.28 -25.34 34.39
C SER A 816 -15.03 -25.34 35.90
N ALA A 817 -13.77 -25.34 36.33
CA ALA A 817 -13.40 -25.24 37.74
C ALA A 817 -13.74 -23.86 38.33
N ALA A 818 -13.53 -22.78 37.57
CA ALA A 818 -13.91 -21.43 37.96
C ALA A 818 -15.45 -21.27 38.06
N ALA A 819 -16.20 -21.85 37.13
CA ALA A 819 -17.66 -21.87 37.19
C ALA A 819 -18.20 -22.70 38.37
N ALA A 820 -17.55 -23.82 38.69
CA ALA A 820 -17.90 -24.64 39.85
C ALA A 820 -17.56 -23.96 41.19
N ALA A 821 -16.50 -23.15 41.24
CA ALA A 821 -16.14 -22.34 42.40
C ALA A 821 -17.16 -21.20 42.62
N ALA A 822 -17.54 -20.49 41.56
CA ALA A 822 -18.57 -19.44 41.63
C ALA A 822 -19.96 -19.95 42.01
N GLY A 823 -20.28 -21.21 41.69
CA GLY A 823 -21.53 -21.86 42.10
C GLY A 823 -21.56 -22.29 43.57
N LYS A 824 -20.40 -22.46 44.22
CA LYS A 824 -20.31 -22.82 45.65
C LYS A 824 -20.41 -21.58 46.56
N GLU A 825 -19.90 -20.43 46.14
CA GLU A 825 -20.04 -19.18 46.90
C GLU A 825 -21.49 -18.67 46.98
N GLN A 826 -22.38 -19.09 46.07
CA GLN A 826 -23.81 -18.74 46.15
C GLN A 826 -24.65 -19.70 47.01
N GLN A 827 -24.08 -20.77 47.57
CA GLN A 827 -24.78 -21.72 48.43
C GLN A 827 -24.47 -21.59 49.93
N GLU A 828 -23.48 -20.78 50.33
CA GLU A 828 -23.10 -20.62 51.75
C GLU A 828 -23.64 -19.34 52.43
N GLU A 829 -24.25 -18.40 51.71
CA GLU A 829 -25.01 -17.29 52.33
C GLU A 829 -26.48 -17.65 52.51
N GLY A 830 -26.76 -18.59 53.41
CA GLY A 830 -28.11 -19.11 53.64
C GLY A 830 -28.28 -19.83 54.98
N SER A 831 -28.44 -19.02 56.04
CA SER A 831 -29.10 -19.32 57.33
C SER A 831 -28.23 -19.63 58.56
N PRO A 832 -28.66 -19.20 59.78
CA PRO A 832 -27.79 -18.98 60.94
C PRO A 832 -28.02 -19.98 62.10
N GLY A 833 -26.99 -20.09 62.96
CA GLY A 833 -27.21 -20.30 64.40
C GLY A 833 -26.52 -21.48 65.05
N GLY A 834 -25.78 -21.19 66.14
CA GLY A 834 -25.95 -21.93 67.39
C GLY A 834 -24.76 -22.71 67.96
N ARG A 835 -24.06 -22.05 68.90
CA ARG A 835 -23.53 -22.56 70.20
C ARG A 835 -22.55 -23.76 70.24
N GLY A 836 -21.41 -23.50 70.89
CA GLY A 836 -21.11 -24.17 72.16
C GLY A 836 -19.78 -24.93 72.28
N GLU A 837 -18.82 -24.28 72.93
CA GLU A 837 -17.90 -24.79 73.99
C GLU A 837 -16.94 -25.97 73.72
N GLY A 838 -15.69 -25.81 74.19
CA GLY A 838 -14.81 -26.95 74.48
C GLY A 838 -13.31 -26.65 74.41
N GLU A 839 -12.77 -26.15 75.50
CA GLU A 839 -11.36 -25.92 75.86
C GLU A 839 -10.40 -27.14 75.78
N GLN A 840 -9.10 -26.81 75.74
CA GLN A 840 -7.92 -27.42 76.40
C GLN A 840 -6.84 -28.13 75.55
N ASP A 841 -5.74 -27.37 75.38
CA ASP A 841 -4.39 -27.58 75.91
C ASP A 841 -3.34 -28.54 75.29
N GLU A 842 -2.15 -27.93 75.23
CA GLU A 842 -0.78 -28.43 75.42
C GLU A 842 0.17 -28.71 74.22
N GLU A 843 1.13 -27.76 74.11
CA GLU A 843 2.59 -27.92 74.01
C GLU A 843 3.25 -28.39 72.69
N GLU A 844 4.09 -27.54 72.08
CA GLU A 844 5.56 -27.45 72.33
C GLU A 844 6.25 -26.46 71.35
N GLU A 845 7.13 -25.60 71.91
CA GLU A 845 8.47 -25.16 71.44
C GLU A 845 8.75 -24.77 69.97
N GLU A 846 9.66 -23.86 69.60
CA GLU A 846 10.46 -22.78 70.19
C GLU A 846 11.20 -22.16 68.97
N ASP A 847 11.56 -20.88 69.05
CA ASP A 847 12.62 -20.18 68.29
C ASP A 847 12.54 -20.07 66.74
N GLY A 848 12.88 -18.94 66.11
CA GLY A 848 13.63 -17.79 66.60
C GLY A 848 14.57 -17.31 65.49
N GLU A 849 14.51 -16.01 65.21
CA GLU A 849 15.60 -15.18 64.63
C GLU A 849 15.82 -15.08 63.09
N ARG A 850 15.29 -13.95 62.60
CA ARG A 850 15.89 -12.90 61.72
C ARG A 850 17.41 -12.66 61.99
N PRO A 851 18.21 -11.87 61.22
CA PRO A 851 17.79 -10.63 60.52
C PRO A 851 18.55 -10.11 59.28
N ARG A 852 17.88 -9.10 58.67
CA ARG A 852 18.30 -7.85 58.00
C ARG A 852 19.78 -7.53 57.67
N GLY A 853 19.92 -6.92 56.47
CA GLY A 853 20.78 -5.75 56.13
C GLY A 853 22.26 -6.07 55.85
N ALA A 854 23.03 -5.39 54.99
CA ALA A 854 22.91 -4.21 54.14
C ALA A 854 24.14 -4.19 53.20
N GLU A 855 24.15 -3.35 52.13
CA GLU A 855 25.33 -2.78 51.39
C GLU A 855 26.40 -3.77 50.86
N GLY A 856 26.92 -3.76 49.63
CA GLY A 856 27.16 -2.76 48.60
C GLY A 856 28.31 -3.28 47.70
N ALA A 857 28.59 -2.57 46.60
CA ALA A 857 29.80 -2.60 45.75
C ALA A 857 30.06 -3.79 44.79
N ASP A 858 30.31 -3.39 43.54
CA ASP A 858 31.26 -3.89 42.51
C ASP A 858 31.39 -5.39 42.23
N GLU A 859 30.91 -5.82 41.04
CA GLU A 859 31.75 -6.17 39.86
C GLU A 859 30.91 -6.30 38.59
#